data_AF-A0A6A2Y1V5-F1
#
_entry.id   AF-A0A6A2Y1V5-F1
#
_cell.length_a   1.000
_cell.length_b   1.000
_cell.length_c   1.000
_cell.angle_alpha   90.00
_cell.angle_beta   90.00
_cell.angle_gamma   90.00
#
_symmetry.space_group_name_H-M   'P 1'
#
loop_
_entity.id
_entity.type
_entity.pdbx_description
1 polymer ?
#
loop_
_entity_poly.entity_id
_entity_poly.type
_entity_poly.pdbx_seq_one_letter_code
_entity_poly.pdbx_strand_id
1 'polypeptide(L)'
;MASSAASSSHRVFLSFRGEDTRYNFTGHLLEALKGKGLDVLFDIKEKLEKGKEFSQALSDAISASNLSIVVLSKGYASSKSCLTELSVIMDSKRTPVPVVLPIFYNVDPSHVREIVGIFKTSFEKHESKSRSVDEVNRWRSAFAEVGKLKGWRIEGGKFDRTEIEHIKDIVESVIQKLMMKHQVFLSFGEDTRHNFTSHLLKALKDEGISFFFDEEKVENREQLSPALSQAIAASILSIIVLSKDYASSKSCLAELYDIMDCKRTQGHIVLPIFYHVDPFETSFEENESKWPLDEVERRKSAFVEIGKLEGWRTHTVGGKFDRPETEYIKEVVECVTEKLKNSNSASASKELGGVVDHKKTISSVIGGTTHDDAICKEVSLKLEDGYLQNASWKIEKQRRESSTASSSVRCRRVRNFFGSFKAGSIIRMEEDDNNLHRTASFGDGMSESILVSALSYVHDPRDRAAISLVCRRWYELESLSRKHITIAFCYAITTDRLQRRFPFLESLKLKGKPWAAMFNLIPDDWGGYVTPWVREIAENFDCLRSLHFRRMIVRDSDLKVLARSRGRVLQALKLDKCSGFSTDGLFHIGSMCRQLRTLFLEESSIIERDGKWLHEIAMNNYVLETLNFYMTDLFRVSFKDLEQIARNCSNLTSVKVSDCEILDLVGFFRTASVLEEFCGGSFNEQSDRYNVVRFPPKLCRLGLTYIGSHEMPIVFPFASSLKKLDLLYALLDTEDHCLLIKRCPNLEVFETRNVIGDTGLEVLAQSCKKLKRLRIERGADEQLMGDEEGVVSHRGLTALAQGCLELEYIAIYVSNITNASLESVGTYSKNLSDFRLVLLDGEERITDLPLDNGVRALLRGCEKLRRFALYLRPGGLTDVGLGYIGRYSPNVRWMLLGYVGDSDNGLLEFSKGCPSLQKLEMRDCYFSERALAYAALQLPSLRYLWVQGYEASSQSGRDLLAMARPFWNIELIPARRVITTNQLGHKVPQHPAHILAYYSLAGPRTDFPDTVVPLAPVL
;
A
#
# COMPACT_ATOMS: atom_id res chain seq x y z
N MET A 1 45.53 -30.94 21.25
CA MET A 1 44.32 -30.25 21.74
C MET A 1 44.34 -28.83 21.20
N ALA A 2 43.55 -28.56 20.16
CA ALA A 2 43.30 -27.22 19.63
C ALA A 2 41.78 -27.03 19.70
N SER A 3 41.36 -26.01 20.45
CA SER A 3 39.97 -25.65 20.69
C SER A 3 39.29 -25.26 19.38
N SER A 4 38.20 -25.94 19.02
CA SER A 4 37.40 -25.62 17.83
C SER A 4 36.78 -24.23 17.99
N ALA A 5 37.17 -23.27 17.14
CA ALA A 5 36.47 -21.99 17.02
C ALA A 5 35.04 -22.27 16.53
N ALA A 6 34.06 -21.86 17.35
CA ALA A 6 32.66 -22.23 17.24
C ALA A 6 31.99 -21.68 15.98
N SER A 7 31.32 -22.56 15.25
CA SER A 7 30.11 -22.23 14.48
C SER A 7 29.22 -21.30 15.30
N SER A 8 28.73 -20.19 14.72
CA SER A 8 27.79 -19.28 15.37
C SER A 8 26.43 -19.98 15.60
N SER A 9 26.36 -20.82 16.62
CA SER A 9 25.13 -21.46 17.09
C SER A 9 24.32 -20.41 17.85
N HIS A 10 23.10 -20.11 17.41
CA HIS A 10 22.16 -19.27 18.14
C HIS A 10 21.73 -19.98 19.43
N ARG A 11 22.37 -19.66 20.56
CA ARG A 11 22.17 -20.36 21.84
C ARG A 11 21.11 -19.69 22.69
N VAL A 12 20.07 -20.43 23.06
CA VAL A 12 18.94 -19.96 23.88
C VAL A 12 18.94 -20.69 25.21
N PHE A 13 18.93 -19.96 26.33
CA PHE A 13 18.80 -20.54 27.67
C PHE A 13 17.34 -20.57 28.12
N LEU A 14 16.82 -21.71 28.57
CA LEU A 14 15.47 -21.84 29.14
C LEU A 14 15.52 -22.03 30.66
N SER A 15 14.97 -21.07 31.40
CA SER A 15 14.81 -21.12 32.85
C SER A 15 13.34 -21.35 33.21
N PHE A 16 13.02 -22.44 33.91
CA PHE A 16 11.65 -22.84 34.19
C PHE A 16 11.55 -23.75 35.42
N ARG A 17 10.35 -23.89 35.99
CA ARG A 17 10.09 -24.89 37.02
C ARG A 17 9.68 -26.23 36.40
N GLY A 18 10.56 -27.22 36.51
CA GLY A 18 10.34 -28.53 35.90
C GLY A 18 9.05 -29.25 36.33
N GLU A 19 8.73 -29.24 37.63
CA GLU A 19 7.49 -29.86 38.15
C GLU A 19 6.22 -29.21 37.60
N ASP A 20 6.26 -27.93 37.22
CA ASP A 20 5.08 -27.19 36.77
C ASP A 20 4.89 -27.30 35.25
N THR A 21 5.99 -27.24 34.49
CA THR A 21 5.90 -26.99 33.04
C THR A 21 6.73 -27.89 32.11
N ARG A 22 7.52 -28.85 32.64
CA ARG A 22 8.48 -29.64 31.84
C ARG A 22 7.82 -30.44 30.71
N TYR A 23 6.69 -31.08 30.99
CA TYR A 23 6.03 -32.02 30.07
C TYR A 23 4.81 -31.43 29.36
N ASN A 24 4.57 -30.11 29.49
CA ASN A 24 3.49 -29.39 28.81
C ASN A 24 4.08 -28.20 28.03
N PHE A 25 3.66 -26.97 28.31
CA PHE A 25 4.11 -25.72 27.73
C PHE A 25 5.63 -25.63 27.47
N THR A 26 6.50 -25.84 28.47
CA THR A 26 7.95 -25.68 28.25
C THR A 26 8.52 -26.82 27.38
N GLY A 27 7.96 -28.02 27.46
CA GLY A 27 8.33 -29.13 26.59
C GLY A 27 7.99 -28.86 25.12
N HIS A 28 6.79 -28.34 24.85
CA HIS A 28 6.37 -27.94 23.51
C HIS A 28 7.17 -26.73 22.98
N LEU A 29 7.48 -25.76 23.83
CA LEU A 29 8.33 -24.62 23.48
C LEU A 29 9.75 -25.07 23.10
N LEU A 30 10.32 -26.02 23.85
CA LEU A 30 11.63 -26.61 23.55
C LEU A 30 11.62 -27.30 22.17
N GLU A 31 10.61 -28.11 21.88
CA GLU A 31 10.48 -28.81 20.60
C GLU A 31 10.34 -27.82 19.43
N ALA A 32 9.52 -26.78 19.60
CA ALA A 32 9.30 -25.75 18.58
C ALA A 32 10.58 -24.92 18.29
N LEU A 33 11.32 -24.54 19.33
CA LEU A 33 12.60 -23.83 19.19
C LEU A 33 13.66 -24.69 18.47
N LYS A 34 13.78 -25.97 18.85
CA LYS A 34 14.68 -26.93 18.19
C LYS A 34 14.27 -27.22 16.75
N GLY A 35 12.97 -27.32 16.47
CA GLY A 35 12.43 -27.51 15.12
C GLY A 35 12.78 -26.36 14.16
N LYS A 36 13.18 -25.20 14.69
CA LYS A 36 13.69 -24.05 13.93
C LYS A 36 15.21 -23.96 13.85
N GLY A 37 15.93 -24.98 14.34
CA GLY A 37 17.38 -25.06 14.27
C GLY A 37 18.13 -24.28 15.34
N LEU A 38 17.46 -23.85 16.43
CA LEU A 38 18.10 -23.14 17.54
C LEU A 38 18.76 -24.12 18.51
N ASP A 39 19.96 -23.77 19.02
CA ASP A 39 20.63 -24.55 20.06
C ASP A 39 20.09 -24.13 21.43
N VAL A 40 19.23 -24.96 22.01
CA VAL A 40 18.54 -24.64 23.26
C VAL A 40 19.20 -25.36 24.44
N LEU A 41 19.77 -24.58 25.36
CA LEU A 41 20.25 -25.05 26.64
C LEU A 41 19.07 -25.26 27.59
N PHE A 42 18.78 -26.54 27.82
CA PHE A 42 17.65 -27.04 28.60
C PHE A 42 18.16 -28.10 29.59
N ASP A 43 17.72 -28.01 30.85
CA ASP A 43 17.99 -28.99 31.92
C ASP A 43 19.49 -29.26 32.19
N ILE A 44 20.25 -28.21 32.53
CA ILE A 44 21.69 -28.30 32.81
C ILE A 44 22.02 -29.32 33.92
N LYS A 45 21.08 -29.60 34.83
CA LYS A 45 21.27 -30.56 35.93
C LYS A 45 21.52 -32.00 35.48
N GLU A 46 20.91 -32.45 34.38
CA GLU A 46 21.04 -33.85 33.93
C GLU A 46 22.31 -34.09 33.07
N LYS A 47 22.94 -33.02 32.58
CA LYS A 47 24.11 -33.08 31.68
C LYS A 47 25.46 -32.81 32.35
N LEU A 48 25.50 -32.64 33.66
CA LEU A 48 26.75 -32.40 34.38
C LEU A 48 27.59 -33.68 34.44
N GLU A 49 28.73 -33.67 33.73
CA GLU A 49 29.79 -34.65 33.95
C GLU A 49 30.24 -34.59 35.42
N LYS A 50 30.41 -35.75 36.06
CA LYS A 50 30.78 -35.88 37.48
C LYS A 50 32.06 -35.09 37.78
N GLY A 51 31.94 -33.92 38.42
CA GLY A 51 33.08 -33.18 38.96
C GLY A 51 33.08 -31.63 38.83
N LYS A 52 32.15 -30.99 38.10
CA LYS A 52 32.05 -29.52 38.04
C LYS A 52 31.06 -28.94 39.06
N GLU A 53 31.42 -27.82 39.70
CA GLU A 53 30.50 -27.06 40.56
C GLU A 53 29.33 -26.49 39.76
N PHE A 54 28.10 -26.71 40.25
CA PHE A 54 26.84 -26.36 39.57
C PHE A 54 26.72 -24.87 39.24
N SER A 55 27.21 -23.99 40.11
CA SER A 55 27.20 -22.54 39.93
C SER A 55 28.06 -22.09 38.75
N GLN A 56 29.25 -22.67 38.58
CA GLN A 56 30.16 -22.32 37.49
C GLN A 56 29.61 -22.76 36.14
N ALA A 57 29.13 -24.00 36.04
CA ALA A 57 28.54 -24.52 34.80
C ALA A 57 27.28 -23.75 34.36
N LEU A 58 26.48 -23.30 35.33
CA LEU A 58 25.30 -22.47 35.08
C LEU A 58 25.70 -21.07 34.58
N SER A 59 26.71 -20.45 35.20
CA SER A 59 27.24 -19.15 34.78
C SER A 59 27.82 -19.21 33.36
N ASP A 60 28.60 -20.26 33.06
CA ASP A 60 29.20 -20.47 31.74
C ASP A 60 28.11 -20.66 30.67
N ALA A 61 27.05 -21.41 30.98
CA ALA A 61 25.94 -21.68 30.06
C ALA A 61 25.10 -20.44 29.76
N ILE A 62 24.80 -19.63 30.78
CA ILE A 62 24.07 -18.36 30.61
C ILE A 62 24.93 -17.37 29.81
N SER A 63 26.23 -17.28 30.12
CA SER A 63 27.17 -16.40 29.43
C SER A 63 27.39 -16.79 27.96
N ALA A 64 27.27 -18.08 27.64
CA ALA A 64 27.36 -18.60 26.28
C ALA A 64 26.06 -18.47 25.48
N SER A 65 24.96 -18.03 26.10
CA SER A 65 23.64 -17.90 25.46
C SER A 65 23.41 -16.48 24.97
N ASN A 66 22.83 -16.32 23.78
CA ASN A 66 22.51 -15.00 23.21
C ASN A 66 21.19 -14.44 23.74
N LEU A 67 20.31 -15.31 24.24
CA LEU A 67 18.96 -14.99 24.70
C LEU A 67 18.55 -15.96 25.81
N SER A 68 17.87 -15.44 26.84
CA SER A 68 17.33 -16.24 27.96
C SER A 68 15.82 -16.09 28.06
N ILE A 69 15.10 -17.21 28.04
CA ILE A 69 13.65 -17.26 28.22
C ILE A 69 13.35 -17.75 29.64
N VAL A 70 12.53 -17.01 30.39
CA VAL A 70 12.17 -17.32 31.78
C VAL A 70 10.68 -17.62 31.88
N VAL A 71 10.31 -18.89 32.08
CA VAL A 71 8.91 -19.32 32.24
C VAL A 71 8.53 -19.29 33.73
N LEU A 72 7.86 -18.22 34.14
CA LEU A 72 7.40 -17.97 35.50
C LEU A 72 6.04 -18.66 35.72
N SER A 73 6.06 -19.75 36.48
CA SER A 73 4.87 -20.51 36.88
C SER A 73 4.55 -20.35 38.37
N LYS A 74 3.39 -20.83 38.83
CA LYS A 74 2.94 -20.71 40.23
C LYS A 74 3.96 -21.23 41.24
N GLY A 75 4.67 -22.33 40.93
CA GLY A 75 5.68 -22.94 41.79
C GLY A 75 7.11 -22.44 41.56
N TYR A 76 7.35 -21.50 40.65
CA TYR A 76 8.70 -21.06 40.27
C TYR A 76 9.50 -20.54 41.48
N ALA A 77 8.91 -19.63 42.26
CA ALA A 77 9.58 -18.99 43.40
C ALA A 77 9.75 -19.91 44.63
N SER A 78 9.24 -21.14 44.59
CA SER A 78 9.46 -22.14 45.66
C SER A 78 10.76 -22.92 45.48
N SER A 79 11.38 -22.84 44.30
CA SER A 79 12.59 -23.57 43.94
C SER A 79 13.81 -22.67 44.14
N LYS A 80 14.67 -23.03 45.10
CA LYS A 80 15.98 -22.38 45.29
C LYS A 80 16.79 -22.36 43.98
N SER A 81 16.73 -23.42 43.18
CA SER A 81 17.45 -23.52 41.90
C SER A 81 16.95 -22.49 40.89
N CYS A 82 15.63 -22.41 40.67
CA CYS A 82 15.05 -21.50 39.69
C CYS A 82 15.28 -20.03 40.07
N LEU A 83 15.27 -19.72 41.38
CA LEU A 83 15.63 -18.40 41.90
C LEU A 83 17.11 -18.08 41.72
N THR A 84 17.99 -19.07 41.91
CA THR A 84 19.44 -18.92 41.67
C THR A 84 19.73 -18.67 40.19
N GLU A 85 19.15 -19.49 39.30
CA GLU A 85 19.23 -19.31 37.84
C GLU A 85 18.74 -17.92 37.41
N LEU A 86 17.59 -17.49 37.93
CA LEU A 86 17.05 -16.16 37.65
C LEU A 86 17.97 -15.05 38.14
N SER A 87 18.54 -15.16 39.35
CA SER A 87 19.48 -14.15 39.83
C SER A 87 20.70 -14.05 38.92
N VAL A 88 21.27 -15.18 38.48
CA VAL A 88 22.42 -15.17 37.57
C VAL A 88 22.06 -14.56 36.22
N ILE A 89 20.89 -14.87 35.65
CA ILE A 89 20.39 -14.25 34.42
C ILE A 89 20.27 -12.72 34.61
N MET A 90 19.63 -12.27 35.68
CA MET A 90 19.37 -10.85 35.90
C MET A 90 20.64 -10.08 36.29
N ASP A 91 21.61 -10.74 36.92
CA ASP A 91 22.93 -10.17 37.19
C ASP A 91 23.76 -10.05 35.91
N SER A 92 23.69 -11.06 35.02
CA SER A 92 24.37 -11.04 33.72
C SER A 92 23.85 -9.94 32.80
N LYS A 93 22.60 -9.48 32.98
CA LYS A 93 21.99 -8.35 32.26
C LYS A 93 22.74 -7.02 32.43
N ARG A 94 23.62 -6.88 33.43
CA ARG A 94 24.40 -5.65 33.71
C ARG A 94 25.67 -5.50 32.87
N THR A 95 25.97 -6.49 32.01
CA THR A 95 27.02 -6.49 30.97
C THR A 95 26.42 -7.09 29.69
N PRO A 96 26.94 -6.82 28.47
CA PRO A 96 26.21 -7.19 27.25
C PRO A 96 26.15 -8.71 27.13
N VAL A 97 25.00 -9.23 26.69
CA VAL A 97 24.61 -10.66 26.53
C VAL A 97 23.93 -11.21 27.81
N PRO A 98 22.60 -11.53 27.87
CA PRO A 98 21.62 -11.81 26.81
C PRO A 98 20.27 -11.03 26.89
N VAL A 99 19.47 -11.05 25.82
CA VAL A 99 18.06 -10.58 25.86
C VAL A 99 17.25 -11.48 26.79
N VAL A 100 16.57 -10.92 27.80
CA VAL A 100 15.74 -11.69 28.75
C VAL A 100 14.27 -11.57 28.36
N LEU A 101 13.61 -12.70 28.14
CA LEU A 101 12.19 -12.78 27.75
C LEU A 101 11.38 -13.54 28.81
N PRO A 102 10.58 -12.85 29.65
CA PRO A 102 9.70 -13.55 30.58
C PRO A 102 8.41 -14.04 29.92
N ILE A 103 7.97 -15.22 30.35
CA ILE A 103 6.66 -15.79 30.06
C ILE A 103 5.97 -16.04 31.40
N PHE A 104 4.86 -15.35 31.64
CA PHE A 104 4.02 -15.46 32.83
C PHE A 104 2.97 -16.54 32.58
N TYR A 105 3.28 -17.77 33.00
CA TYR A 105 2.46 -18.95 32.75
C TYR A 105 1.51 -19.24 33.93
N ASN A 106 0.22 -18.99 33.70
CA ASN A 106 -0.88 -19.07 34.68
C ASN A 106 -0.63 -18.24 35.95
N VAL A 107 0.07 -17.11 35.80
CA VAL A 107 0.41 -16.17 36.88
C VAL A 107 0.26 -14.74 36.38
N ASP A 108 -0.23 -13.85 37.24
CA ASP A 108 -0.31 -12.43 36.93
C ASP A 108 1.08 -11.78 37.07
N PRO A 109 1.57 -11.02 36.06
CA PRO A 109 2.83 -10.30 36.14
C PRO A 109 2.94 -9.36 37.35
N SER A 110 1.83 -8.74 37.77
CA SER A 110 1.78 -7.88 38.96
C SER A 110 2.13 -8.66 40.24
N HIS A 111 1.70 -9.92 40.34
CA HIS A 111 2.04 -10.78 41.48
C HIS A 111 3.53 -11.10 41.56
N VAL A 112 4.21 -11.19 40.40
CA VAL A 112 5.67 -11.37 40.32
C VAL A 112 6.40 -10.07 40.68
N ARG A 113 5.96 -8.93 40.12
CA ARG A 113 6.58 -7.62 40.32
C ARG A 113 6.50 -7.14 41.77
N GLU A 114 5.35 -7.32 42.41
CA GLU A 114 5.07 -6.85 43.77
C GLU A 114 5.29 -7.96 44.81
N ILE A 115 5.61 -9.19 44.36
CA ILE A 115 5.86 -10.36 45.19
C ILE A 115 4.71 -10.58 46.19
N VAL A 116 3.50 -10.67 45.66
CA VAL A 116 2.26 -10.86 46.43
C VAL A 116 1.69 -12.27 46.23
N GLY A 117 0.69 -12.65 47.05
CA GLY A 117 0.05 -13.95 46.98
C GLY A 117 1.01 -15.12 47.27
N ILE A 118 0.96 -16.16 46.44
CA ILE A 118 1.72 -17.41 46.60
C ILE A 118 3.25 -17.23 46.59
N PHE A 119 3.73 -16.17 45.93
CA PHE A 119 5.16 -15.87 45.85
C PHE A 119 5.67 -15.29 47.16
N LYS A 120 4.86 -14.46 47.85
CA LYS A 120 5.18 -13.93 49.18
C LYS A 120 5.48 -15.06 50.17
N THR A 121 4.58 -16.04 50.24
CA THR A 121 4.72 -17.21 51.12
C THR A 121 5.94 -18.07 50.76
N SER A 122 6.32 -18.10 49.47
CA SER A 122 7.50 -18.83 49.01
C SER A 122 8.80 -18.14 49.47
N PHE A 123 8.87 -16.82 49.38
CA PHE A 123 10.02 -16.05 49.88
C PHE A 123 10.14 -16.09 51.41
N GLU A 124 9.03 -16.00 52.17
CA GLU A 124 9.05 -16.14 53.64
C GLU A 124 9.58 -17.51 54.09
N LYS A 125 9.27 -18.58 53.34
CA LYS A 125 9.83 -19.92 53.57
C LYS A 125 11.33 -20.01 53.26
N HIS A 126 11.82 -19.25 52.29
CA HIS A 126 13.25 -19.18 52.00
C HIS A 126 14.00 -18.37 53.08
N GLU A 127 13.42 -17.29 53.59
CA GLU A 127 14.00 -16.50 54.69
C GLU A 127 14.11 -17.30 55.98
N SER A 128 13.08 -18.07 56.34
CA SER A 128 13.10 -18.90 57.56
C SER A 128 14.06 -20.10 57.49
N LYS A 129 14.46 -20.53 56.28
CA LYS A 129 15.34 -21.70 56.05
C LYS A 129 16.75 -21.33 55.59
N SER A 130 16.99 -20.11 55.14
CA SER A 130 18.28 -19.68 54.60
C SER A 130 19.24 -19.23 55.70
N ARG A 131 20.53 -19.50 55.51
CA ARG A 131 21.62 -18.98 56.36
C ARG A 131 22.17 -17.63 55.87
N SER A 132 21.78 -17.17 54.68
CA SER A 132 22.20 -15.92 54.07
C SER A 132 20.98 -15.09 53.70
N VAL A 133 20.80 -13.97 54.40
CA VAL A 133 19.74 -12.98 54.13
C VAL A 133 20.02 -12.26 52.80
N ASP A 134 21.29 -12.03 52.48
CA ASP A 134 21.72 -11.38 51.24
C ASP A 134 21.37 -12.21 49.99
N GLU A 135 21.50 -13.54 50.07
CA GLU A 135 21.12 -14.46 48.98
C GLU A 135 19.62 -14.36 48.66
N VAL A 136 18.77 -14.33 49.70
CA VAL A 136 17.31 -14.24 49.52
C VAL A 136 16.90 -12.86 49.02
N ASN A 137 17.54 -11.79 49.49
CA ASN A 137 17.31 -10.44 49.00
C ASN A 137 17.70 -10.29 47.52
N ARG A 138 18.80 -10.94 47.10
CA ARG A 138 19.21 -10.97 45.69
C ARG A 138 18.16 -11.66 44.82
N TRP A 139 17.65 -12.81 45.24
CA TRP A 139 16.55 -13.48 44.54
C TRP A 139 15.29 -12.63 44.49
N ARG A 140 14.95 -11.98 45.60
CA ARG A 140 13.79 -11.09 45.69
C ARG A 140 13.90 -9.95 44.67
N SER A 141 15.07 -9.32 44.57
CA SER A 141 15.33 -8.25 43.60
C SER A 141 15.23 -8.77 42.17
N ALA A 142 15.88 -9.89 41.85
CA ALA A 142 15.86 -10.46 40.51
C ALA A 142 14.43 -10.87 40.07
N PHE A 143 13.64 -11.41 41.00
CA PHE A 143 12.25 -11.81 40.77
C PHE A 143 11.33 -10.61 40.54
N ALA A 144 11.47 -9.55 41.33
CA ALA A 144 10.73 -8.30 41.09
C ALA A 144 11.15 -7.62 39.78
N GLU A 145 12.45 -7.61 39.45
CA GLU A 145 12.97 -7.00 38.23
C GLU A 145 12.51 -7.72 36.97
N VAL A 146 12.51 -9.07 36.95
CA VAL A 146 11.99 -9.82 35.79
C VAL A 146 10.49 -9.58 35.59
N GLY A 147 9.73 -9.37 36.67
CA GLY A 147 8.31 -9.01 36.64
C GLY A 147 8.01 -7.61 36.07
N LYS A 148 9.01 -6.74 35.96
CA LYS A 148 8.89 -5.42 35.30
C LYS A 148 9.14 -5.49 33.80
N LEU A 149 9.70 -6.60 33.30
CA LEU A 149 10.02 -6.74 31.88
C LEU A 149 8.76 -7.10 31.09
N LYS A 150 8.66 -6.55 29.87
CA LYS A 150 7.59 -6.89 28.92
C LYS A 150 7.74 -8.37 28.52
N GLY A 151 6.66 -9.13 28.64
CA GLY A 151 6.63 -10.56 28.37
C GLY A 151 5.26 -11.07 28.01
N TRP A 152 5.16 -12.38 27.74
CA TRP A 152 3.89 -13.03 27.39
C TRP A 152 3.11 -13.43 28.64
N ARG A 153 1.82 -13.14 28.67
CA ARG A 153 0.89 -13.59 29.71
C ARG A 153 0.03 -14.71 29.13
N ILE A 154 0.05 -15.88 29.78
CA ILE A 154 -0.67 -17.08 29.33
C ILE A 154 -1.56 -17.52 30.49
N GLU A 155 -2.88 -17.46 30.30
CA GLU A 155 -3.89 -17.78 31.31
C GLU A 155 -4.91 -18.72 30.67
N GLY A 156 -4.63 -20.03 30.66
CA GLY A 156 -5.31 -21.05 29.85
C GLY A 156 -6.82 -21.25 30.11
N GLY A 157 -7.62 -20.21 29.93
CA GLY A 157 -9.07 -20.15 30.06
C GLY A 157 -9.80 -20.20 28.71
N LYS A 158 -11.13 -20.30 28.75
CA LYS A 158 -12.00 -20.49 27.56
C LYS A 158 -11.89 -19.41 26.47
N PHE A 159 -11.29 -18.26 26.77
CA PHE A 159 -11.16 -17.11 25.87
C PHE A 159 -9.68 -16.71 25.62
N ASP A 160 -8.71 -17.46 26.17
CA ASP A 160 -7.29 -17.25 25.88
C ASP A 160 -6.92 -18.00 24.58
N ARG A 161 -5.89 -17.50 23.88
CA ARG A 161 -5.27 -18.21 22.76
C ARG A 161 -4.73 -19.56 23.24
N THR A 162 -4.71 -20.54 22.36
CA THR A 162 -4.16 -21.87 22.68
C THR A 162 -2.67 -21.76 23.01
N GLU A 163 -2.16 -22.65 23.87
CA GLU A 163 -0.72 -22.70 24.19
C GLU A 163 0.15 -22.85 22.93
N ILE A 164 -0.37 -23.51 21.89
CA ILE A 164 0.30 -23.68 20.59
C ILE A 164 0.46 -22.35 19.86
N GLU A 165 -0.54 -21.48 19.90
CA GLU A 165 -0.46 -20.14 19.29
C GLU A 165 0.53 -19.25 20.03
N HIS A 166 0.51 -19.25 21.37
CA HIS A 166 1.50 -18.55 22.18
C HIS A 166 2.93 -19.02 21.87
N ILE A 167 3.15 -20.34 21.73
CA ILE A 167 4.46 -20.89 21.39
C ILE A 167 4.93 -20.44 20.00
N LYS A 168 4.05 -20.39 18.99
CA LYS A 168 4.41 -19.89 17.65
C LYS A 168 4.89 -18.44 17.70
N ASP A 169 4.12 -17.57 18.35
CA ASP A 169 4.43 -16.15 18.48
C ASP A 169 5.75 -15.93 19.25
N ILE A 170 5.97 -16.70 20.33
CA ILE A 170 7.21 -16.67 21.11
C ILE A 170 8.40 -17.09 20.24
N VAL A 171 8.30 -18.19 19.51
CA VAL A 171 9.39 -18.71 18.66
C VAL A 171 9.72 -17.72 17.52
N GLU A 172 8.73 -17.11 16.89
CA GLU A 172 8.94 -16.11 15.85
C GLU A 172 9.61 -14.84 16.41
N SER A 173 9.17 -14.37 17.58
CA SER A 173 9.80 -13.24 18.27
C SER A 173 11.25 -13.53 18.68
N VAL A 174 11.53 -14.76 19.14
CA VAL A 174 12.88 -15.22 19.47
C VAL A 174 13.76 -15.24 18.23
N ILE A 175 13.26 -15.76 17.10
CA ILE A 175 13.98 -15.76 15.82
C ILE A 175 14.26 -14.34 15.35
N GLN A 176 13.26 -13.46 15.36
CA GLN A 176 13.43 -12.05 14.98
C GLN A 176 14.49 -11.36 15.84
N LYS A 177 14.43 -11.54 17.17
CA LYS A 177 15.40 -10.96 18.11
C LYS A 177 16.81 -11.52 17.94
N LEU A 178 16.94 -12.79 17.54
CA LEU A 178 18.23 -13.41 17.22
C LEU A 178 18.77 -13.03 15.83
N MET A 179 17.89 -12.66 14.88
CA MET A 179 18.22 -12.23 13.52
C MET A 179 18.53 -10.72 13.40
N MET A 180 18.31 -9.93 14.45
CA MET A 180 18.67 -8.51 14.51
C MET A 180 20.15 -8.29 14.87
N LYS A 181 21.06 -8.64 13.95
CA LYS A 181 22.39 -7.99 13.89
C LYS A 181 22.36 -7.01 12.72
N HIS A 182 22.29 -5.72 13.03
CA HIS A 182 22.40 -4.66 12.04
C HIS A 182 23.79 -4.73 11.38
N GLN A 183 23.85 -4.74 10.05
CA GLN A 183 25.12 -4.80 9.33
C GLN A 183 25.81 -3.42 9.32
N VAL A 184 25.03 -2.34 9.33
CA VAL A 184 25.52 -0.96 9.22
C VAL A 184 24.96 -0.09 10.35
N PHE A 185 25.81 0.71 11.00
CA PHE A 185 25.36 1.81 11.86
C PHE A 185 25.42 3.12 11.08
N LEU A 186 24.39 3.96 11.18
CA LEU A 186 24.34 5.24 10.48
C LEU A 186 24.27 6.41 11.48
N SER A 187 25.25 7.32 11.41
CA SER A 187 25.30 8.55 12.18
C SER A 187 25.21 9.76 11.26
N PHE A 188 24.36 10.74 11.56
CA PHE A 188 24.10 11.89 10.69
C PHE A 188 23.54 13.11 11.43
N GLY A 189 23.77 14.31 10.89
CA GLY A 189 23.23 15.58 11.43
C GLY A 189 21.76 15.77 11.09
N GLU A 190 20.99 16.47 11.94
CA GLU A 190 19.54 16.59 11.77
C GLU A 190 19.13 17.27 10.45
N ASP A 191 19.94 18.23 9.99
CA ASP A 191 19.83 18.89 8.69
C ASP A 191 19.85 17.94 7.49
N THR A 192 20.41 16.75 7.65
CA THR A 192 20.47 15.74 6.58
C THR A 192 19.36 14.68 6.65
N ARG A 193 18.60 14.64 7.76
CA ARG A 193 17.68 13.55 8.11
C ARG A 193 16.64 13.29 7.03
N HIS A 194 16.02 14.37 6.55
CA HIS A 194 14.87 14.30 5.64
C HIS A 194 15.24 14.41 4.15
N ASN A 195 16.52 14.67 3.83
CA ASN A 195 17.01 14.79 2.45
C ASN A 195 17.98 13.65 2.10
N PHE A 196 19.28 13.94 1.96
CA PHE A 196 20.35 13.01 1.64
C PHE A 196 20.31 11.72 2.48
N THR A 197 20.10 11.84 3.79
CA THR A 197 20.08 10.67 4.67
C THR A 197 18.84 9.79 4.43
N SER A 198 17.65 10.38 4.25
CA SER A 198 16.43 9.59 3.96
C SER A 198 16.56 8.82 2.64
N HIS A 199 17.19 9.44 1.63
CA HIS A 199 17.49 8.80 0.35
C HIS A 199 18.54 7.69 0.46
N LEU A 200 19.61 7.91 1.24
CA LEU A 200 20.62 6.88 1.52
C LEU A 200 20.01 5.69 2.26
N LEU A 201 19.15 5.96 3.25
CA LEU A 201 18.43 4.94 4.00
C LEU A 201 17.51 4.09 3.09
N LYS A 202 16.77 4.74 2.19
CA LYS A 202 15.95 4.05 1.20
C LYS A 202 16.80 3.17 0.29
N ALA A 203 17.90 3.69 -0.25
CA ALA A 203 18.79 2.94 -1.14
C ALA A 203 19.45 1.73 -0.46
N LEU A 204 19.86 1.86 0.81
CA LEU A 204 20.35 0.73 1.61
C LEU A 204 19.27 -0.33 1.85
N LYS A 205 18.00 0.07 2.09
CA LYS A 205 16.87 -0.87 2.24
C LYS A 205 16.56 -1.61 0.95
N ASP A 206 16.57 -0.90 -0.18
CA ASP A 206 16.26 -1.46 -1.49
C ASP A 206 17.28 -2.55 -1.90
N GLU A 207 18.54 -2.43 -1.47
CA GLU A 207 19.60 -3.46 -1.64
C GLU A 207 19.59 -4.55 -0.55
N GLY A 208 18.61 -4.53 0.37
CA GLY A 208 18.46 -5.53 1.42
C GLY A 208 19.51 -5.47 2.53
N ILE A 209 20.19 -4.32 2.71
CA ILE A 209 21.20 -4.11 3.75
C ILE A 209 20.50 -3.72 5.06
N SER A 210 20.74 -4.45 6.14
CA SER A 210 20.18 -4.12 7.46
C SER A 210 21.01 -3.05 8.15
N PHE A 211 20.37 -2.02 8.69
CA PHE A 211 21.06 -0.91 9.34
C PHE A 211 20.34 -0.42 10.60
N PHE A 212 21.11 0.17 11.51
CA PHE A 212 20.63 0.82 12.72
C PHE A 212 20.87 2.33 12.60
N PHE A 213 19.88 3.14 12.99
CA PHE A 213 20.02 4.57 13.17
C PHE A 213 19.17 5.03 14.35
N ASP A 214 19.63 6.05 15.07
CA ASP A 214 18.92 6.55 16.26
C ASP A 214 17.76 7.46 15.84
N GLU A 215 16.51 7.05 16.14
CA GLU A 215 15.31 7.81 15.79
C GLU A 215 14.94 8.87 16.84
N GLU A 216 15.43 8.74 18.09
CA GLU A 216 15.13 9.63 19.21
C GLU A 216 16.35 10.49 19.56
N LYS A 217 16.60 11.57 18.81
CA LYS A 217 17.57 12.59 19.26
C LYS A 217 16.98 13.41 20.40
N VAL A 218 17.06 12.87 21.61
CA VAL A 218 16.65 13.56 22.85
C VAL A 218 17.69 14.63 23.18
N GLU A 219 17.29 15.90 23.16
CA GLU A 219 18.16 17.08 23.37
C GLU A 219 18.85 17.18 24.76
N ASN A 220 18.75 16.19 25.65
CA ASN A 220 19.26 16.27 27.02
C ASN A 220 20.05 15.03 27.49
N ARG A 221 20.95 14.48 26.66
CA ARG A 221 21.93 13.49 27.13
C ARG A 221 23.35 14.02 27.02
N GLU A 222 24.04 14.11 28.15
CA GLU A 222 25.48 14.41 28.21
C GLU A 222 26.35 13.17 27.90
N GLN A 223 25.77 11.97 27.84
CA GLN A 223 26.44 10.72 27.46
C GLN A 223 25.56 9.85 26.55
N LEU A 224 26.17 9.18 25.56
CA LEU A 224 25.51 8.19 24.71
C LEU A 224 24.85 7.10 25.55
N SER A 225 23.67 6.64 25.12
CA SER A 225 23.05 5.50 25.79
C SER A 225 23.92 4.25 25.60
N PRO A 226 24.10 3.40 26.63
CA PRO A 226 24.84 2.14 26.47
C PRO A 226 24.32 1.25 25.35
N ALA A 227 23.04 1.40 24.98
CA ALA A 227 22.41 0.71 23.86
C ALA A 227 22.94 1.19 22.49
N LEU A 228 23.24 2.48 22.35
CA LEU A 228 23.80 3.05 21.11
C LEU A 228 25.26 2.65 20.92
N SER A 229 26.09 2.74 21.96
CA SER A 229 27.48 2.26 21.90
C SER A 229 27.55 0.76 21.60
N GLN A 230 26.61 -0.03 22.12
CA GLN A 230 26.47 -1.45 21.78
C GLN A 230 26.01 -1.68 20.34
N ALA A 231 25.12 -0.84 19.80
CA ALA A 231 24.69 -0.91 18.41
C ALA A 231 25.83 -0.58 17.43
N ILE A 232 26.67 0.41 17.78
CA ILE A 232 27.89 0.76 17.03
C ILE A 232 28.85 -0.44 17.02
N ALA A 233 29.17 -0.99 18.19
CA ALA A 233 30.09 -2.13 18.32
C ALA A 233 29.56 -3.44 17.70
N ALA A 234 28.23 -3.60 17.62
CA ALA A 234 27.59 -4.77 17.02
C ALA A 234 27.47 -4.69 15.48
N SER A 235 27.66 -3.50 14.90
CA SER A 235 27.61 -3.28 13.46
C SER A 235 28.92 -3.67 12.79
N ILE A 236 28.91 -4.05 11.51
CA ILE A 236 30.13 -4.41 10.76
C ILE A 236 30.86 -3.14 10.28
N LEU A 237 30.10 -2.11 9.94
CA LEU A 237 30.62 -0.82 9.52
C LEU A 237 29.70 0.32 9.94
N SER A 238 30.27 1.53 10.09
CA SER A 238 29.52 2.77 10.30
C SER A 238 29.64 3.70 9.11
N ILE A 239 28.52 4.27 8.68
CA ILE A 239 28.48 5.41 7.76
C ILE A 239 28.24 6.67 8.58
N ILE A 240 29.05 7.70 8.34
CA ILE A 240 28.95 8.98 9.04
C ILE A 240 28.71 10.09 8.02
N VAL A 241 27.55 10.75 8.10
CA VAL A 241 27.21 11.90 7.27
C VAL A 241 27.56 13.17 8.05
N LEU A 242 28.76 13.69 7.82
CA LEU A 242 29.26 14.92 8.42
C LEU A 242 28.65 16.11 7.68
N SER A 243 27.75 16.83 8.35
CA SER A 243 27.09 18.03 7.85
C SER A 243 27.41 19.24 8.73
N LYS A 244 26.87 20.42 8.39
CA LYS A 244 27.10 21.64 9.18
C LYS A 244 26.55 21.48 10.60
N ASP A 245 25.39 20.85 10.75
CA ASP A 245 24.76 20.68 12.08
C ASP A 245 25.29 19.45 12.83
N TYR A 246 26.02 18.56 12.16
CA TYR A 246 26.67 17.41 12.81
C TYR A 246 27.68 17.86 13.87
N ALA A 247 28.52 18.85 13.55
CA ALA A 247 29.55 19.38 14.46
C ALA A 247 28.95 20.17 15.64
N SER A 248 27.72 20.66 15.51
CA SER A 248 27.00 21.41 16.54
C SER A 248 26.23 20.50 17.51
N SER A 249 26.01 19.23 17.15
CA SER A 249 25.18 18.29 17.91
C SER A 249 25.97 17.46 18.93
N LYS A 250 25.71 17.66 20.23
CA LYS A 250 26.34 16.87 21.32
C LYS A 250 26.21 15.36 21.13
N SER A 251 25.04 14.87 20.67
CA SER A 251 24.80 13.44 20.43
C SER A 251 25.63 12.91 19.27
N CYS A 252 25.65 13.62 18.14
CA CYS A 252 26.43 13.22 16.97
C CYS A 252 27.94 13.19 17.28
N LEU A 253 28.42 14.16 18.06
CA LEU A 253 29.81 14.21 18.51
C LEU A 253 30.18 13.05 19.45
N ALA A 254 29.25 12.60 20.28
CA ALA A 254 29.44 11.43 21.11
C ALA A 254 29.47 10.15 20.24
N GLU A 255 28.59 10.04 19.24
CA GLU A 255 28.53 8.88 18.32
C GLU A 255 29.83 8.76 17.53
N LEU A 256 30.33 9.88 17.03
CA LEU A 256 31.61 9.92 16.33
C LEU A 256 32.75 9.37 17.18
N TYR A 257 32.81 9.75 18.46
CA TYR A 257 33.85 9.27 19.36
C TYR A 257 33.79 7.74 19.52
N ASP A 258 32.61 7.18 19.80
CA ASP A 258 32.44 5.73 20.00
C ASP A 258 32.70 4.95 18.71
N ILE A 259 32.31 5.47 17.55
CA ILE A 259 32.61 4.88 16.24
C ILE A 259 34.12 4.85 15.99
N MET A 260 34.82 5.95 16.27
CA MET A 260 36.27 6.04 16.08
C MET A 260 37.03 5.22 17.11
N ASP A 261 36.50 5.03 18.32
CA ASP A 261 37.04 4.10 19.30
C ASP A 261 36.89 2.64 18.85
N CYS A 262 35.72 2.26 18.32
CA CYS A 262 35.49 0.94 17.72
C CYS A 262 36.40 0.71 16.50
N LYS A 263 36.69 1.74 15.70
CA LYS A 263 37.67 1.66 14.62
C LYS A 263 39.07 1.32 15.13
N ARG A 264 39.54 2.00 16.18
CA ARG A 264 40.88 1.82 16.77
C ARG A 264 41.03 0.48 17.49
N THR A 265 39.98 0.03 18.17
CA THR A 265 40.05 -1.13 19.08
C THR A 265 39.51 -2.43 18.47
N GLN A 266 38.57 -2.35 17.52
CA GLN A 266 37.82 -3.51 17.00
C GLN A 266 37.90 -3.65 15.47
N GLY A 267 38.68 -2.81 14.78
CA GLY A 267 38.82 -2.86 13.33
C GLY A 267 37.54 -2.47 12.57
N HIS A 268 36.64 -1.73 13.23
CA HIS A 268 35.37 -1.27 12.67
C HIS A 268 35.59 -0.44 11.41
N ILE A 269 34.86 -0.75 10.34
CA ILE A 269 34.96 0.01 9.09
C ILE A 269 34.18 1.31 9.25
N VAL A 270 34.79 2.44 8.92
CA VAL A 270 34.16 3.76 9.02
C VAL A 270 34.22 4.44 7.67
N LEU A 271 33.06 4.90 7.20
CA LEU A 271 32.85 5.51 5.89
C LEU A 271 32.30 6.93 6.05
N PRO A 272 33.15 7.97 5.97
CA PRO A 272 32.70 9.35 6.08
C PRO A 272 32.14 9.89 4.76
N ILE A 273 31.07 10.66 4.87
CA ILE A 273 30.47 11.47 3.82
C ILE A 273 30.50 12.92 4.30
N PHE A 274 31.25 13.77 3.61
CA PHE A 274 31.36 15.19 3.90
C PHE A 274 30.28 15.93 3.11
N TYR A 275 29.15 16.18 3.78
CA TYR A 275 27.94 16.79 3.25
C TYR A 275 27.97 18.31 3.46
N HIS A 276 28.24 19.08 2.40
CA HIS A 276 28.39 20.55 2.44
C HIS A 276 29.41 21.11 3.45
N VAL A 277 30.39 20.31 3.88
CA VAL A 277 31.45 20.73 4.80
C VAL A 277 32.82 20.33 4.29
N ASP A 278 33.83 21.20 4.44
CA ASP A 278 35.23 20.84 4.18
C ASP A 278 35.78 20.04 5.38
N PRO A 279 36.37 18.84 5.17
CA PRO A 279 37.03 18.06 6.23
C PRO A 279 38.07 18.82 7.06
N PHE A 280 38.61 19.94 6.56
CA PHE A 280 39.64 20.73 7.24
C PHE A 280 39.17 22.12 7.74
N GLU A 281 37.98 22.60 7.37
CA GLU A 281 37.46 23.93 7.78
C GLU A 281 36.31 23.88 8.80
N THR A 282 35.79 22.72 9.21
CA THR A 282 34.73 22.66 10.24
C THR A 282 35.24 23.17 11.59
N SER A 283 35.12 24.48 11.82
CA SER A 283 35.59 25.13 13.03
C SER A 283 34.62 24.94 14.20
N PHE A 284 35.16 24.41 15.31
CA PHE A 284 34.52 24.30 16.62
C PHE A 284 34.54 25.68 17.32
N GLU A 285 33.84 26.69 16.82
CA GLU A 285 33.96 28.06 17.39
C GLU A 285 32.83 28.46 18.34
N GLU A 286 31.65 27.84 18.29
CA GLU A 286 30.47 28.38 19.01
C GLU A 286 30.20 27.81 20.42
N ASN A 287 30.94 26.82 20.93
CA ASN A 287 30.61 26.18 22.22
C ASN A 287 31.78 25.89 23.19
N GLU A 288 32.97 26.46 22.98
CA GLU A 288 34.16 26.17 23.81
C GLU A 288 34.01 26.51 25.30
N SER A 289 33.07 27.38 25.67
CA SER A 289 32.93 27.91 27.04
C SER A 289 32.04 27.07 27.97
N LYS A 290 31.51 25.92 27.54
CA LYS A 290 30.55 25.11 28.33
C LYS A 290 30.98 23.69 28.72
N TRP A 291 32.14 23.17 28.26
CA TRP A 291 32.53 21.76 28.49
C TRP A 291 33.83 21.59 29.29
N PRO A 292 34.03 20.44 29.96
CA PRO A 292 35.31 20.06 30.57
C PRO A 292 36.45 19.97 29.53
N LEU A 293 37.62 20.52 29.87
CA LEU A 293 38.79 20.62 28.96
C LEU A 293 39.23 19.27 28.37
N ASP A 294 39.13 18.19 29.14
CA ASP A 294 39.57 16.84 28.75
C ASP A 294 38.62 16.14 27.76
N GLU A 295 37.36 16.59 27.67
CA GLU A 295 36.35 16.08 26.75
C GLU A 295 36.39 16.82 25.41
N VAL A 296 36.67 18.13 25.44
CA VAL A 296 36.88 18.97 24.25
C VAL A 296 38.09 18.48 23.45
N GLU A 297 39.20 18.19 24.11
CA GLU A 297 40.43 17.73 23.44
C GLU A 297 40.27 16.34 22.80
N ARG A 298 39.51 15.44 23.44
CA ARG A 298 39.16 14.12 22.89
C ARG A 298 38.27 14.20 21.66
N ARG A 299 37.23 15.03 21.68
CA ARG A 299 36.32 15.23 20.54
C ARG A 299 37.01 15.92 19.36
N LYS A 300 37.89 16.89 19.61
CA LYS A 300 38.74 17.52 18.57
C LYS A 300 39.65 16.49 17.89
N SER A 301 40.23 15.56 18.65
CA SER A 301 41.06 14.48 18.08
C SER A 301 40.28 13.56 17.12
N ALA A 302 39.05 13.16 17.49
CA ALA A 302 38.21 12.31 16.64
C ALA A 302 37.81 12.99 15.31
N PHE A 303 37.57 14.31 15.33
CA PHE A 303 37.31 15.10 14.11
C PHE A 303 38.52 15.18 13.18
N VAL A 304 39.70 15.43 13.75
CA VAL A 304 40.94 15.45 12.97
C VAL A 304 41.25 14.07 12.39
N GLU A 305 40.88 13.00 13.09
CA GLU A 305 41.07 11.63 12.62
C GLU A 305 40.09 11.26 11.49
N ILE A 306 38.79 11.59 11.61
CA ILE A 306 37.81 11.31 10.55
C ILE A 306 38.06 12.14 9.29
N GLY A 307 38.54 13.38 9.43
CA GLY A 307 38.92 14.24 8.29
C GLY A 307 40.10 13.70 7.46
N LYS A 308 40.88 12.76 8.01
CA LYS A 308 41.99 12.07 7.30
C LYS A 308 41.56 10.80 6.59
N LEU A 309 40.34 10.31 6.82
CA LEU A 309 39.85 9.10 6.17
C LEU A 309 39.40 9.39 4.73
N GLU A 310 39.62 8.43 3.84
CA GLU A 310 39.05 8.47 2.50
C GLU A 310 37.52 8.36 2.59
N GLY A 311 36.83 9.31 1.97
CA GLY A 311 35.38 9.43 2.00
C GLY A 311 34.85 10.29 0.86
N TRP A 312 33.53 10.41 0.77
CA TRP A 312 32.88 11.14 -0.32
C TRP A 312 32.73 12.60 0.05
N ARG A 313 33.10 13.50 -0.86
CA ARG A 313 32.93 14.95 -0.72
C ARG A 313 31.85 15.39 -1.68
N THR A 314 30.78 15.98 -1.17
CA THR A 314 29.62 16.34 -1.97
C THR A 314 29.73 17.72 -2.65
N HIS A 315 30.84 18.45 -2.50
CA HIS A 315 31.00 19.81 -3.03
C HIS A 315 32.38 20.03 -3.70
N THR A 316 32.44 21.02 -4.60
CA THR A 316 33.68 21.68 -5.05
C THR A 316 33.77 23.10 -4.45
N VAL A 317 34.99 23.68 -4.42
CA VAL A 317 35.25 25.04 -3.93
C VAL A 317 34.27 26.02 -4.61
N GLY A 318 33.28 26.53 -3.85
CA GLY A 318 32.19 27.36 -4.38
C GLY A 318 30.76 26.85 -4.13
N GLY A 319 30.57 25.75 -3.40
CA GLY A 319 29.25 25.38 -2.83
C GLY A 319 28.25 24.74 -3.80
N LYS A 320 28.71 24.16 -4.91
CA LYS A 320 27.89 23.35 -5.82
C LYS A 320 28.31 21.88 -5.78
N PHE A 321 27.34 20.97 -5.88
CA PHE A 321 27.58 19.58 -6.20
C PHE A 321 28.24 19.47 -7.58
N ASP A 322 29.29 18.69 -7.68
CA ASP A 322 29.94 18.33 -8.95
C ASP A 322 29.14 17.29 -9.75
N ARG A 323 28.27 16.53 -9.09
CA ARG A 323 27.36 15.54 -9.67
C ARG A 323 26.11 15.33 -8.79
N PRO A 324 25.01 14.75 -9.31
CA PRO A 324 23.78 14.54 -8.54
C PRO A 324 23.98 13.69 -7.28
N GLU A 325 23.27 14.01 -6.19
CA GLU A 325 23.31 13.26 -4.92
C GLU A 325 22.99 11.77 -5.10
N THR A 326 22.12 11.42 -6.05
CA THR A 326 21.77 10.03 -6.35
C THR A 326 22.96 9.22 -6.85
N GLU A 327 23.93 9.83 -7.51
CA GLU A 327 25.18 9.17 -7.92
C GLU A 327 26.08 8.92 -6.71
N TYR A 328 26.19 9.88 -5.79
CA TYR A 328 26.91 9.69 -4.52
C TYR A 328 26.31 8.56 -3.69
N ILE A 329 24.98 8.54 -3.54
CA ILE A 329 24.28 7.51 -2.78
C ILE A 329 24.51 6.13 -3.42
N LYS A 330 24.40 6.05 -4.75
CA LYS A 330 24.64 4.79 -5.47
C LYS A 330 26.06 4.27 -5.25
N GLU A 331 27.08 5.11 -5.36
CA GLU A 331 28.47 4.71 -5.10
C GLU A 331 28.72 4.31 -3.64
N VAL A 332 28.13 5.02 -2.68
CA VAL A 332 28.20 4.69 -1.27
C VAL A 332 27.59 3.30 -1.03
N VAL A 333 26.41 3.04 -1.58
CA VAL A 333 25.71 1.75 -1.42
C VAL A 333 26.46 0.61 -2.11
N GLU A 334 27.01 0.83 -3.30
CA GLU A 334 27.87 -0.15 -3.99
C GLU A 334 29.12 -0.47 -3.16
N CYS A 335 29.79 0.55 -2.61
CA CYS A 335 30.96 0.40 -1.75
C CYS A 335 30.65 -0.33 -0.43
N VAL A 336 29.52 0.00 0.22
CA VAL A 336 29.03 -0.69 1.41
C VAL A 336 28.75 -2.16 1.10
N THR A 337 28.08 -2.43 -0.01
CA THR A 337 27.77 -3.79 -0.48
C THR A 337 29.04 -4.59 -0.74
N GLU A 338 30.05 -3.98 -1.37
CA GLU A 338 31.34 -4.63 -1.62
C GLU A 338 32.10 -4.90 -0.32
N LYS A 339 32.15 -3.93 0.62
CA LYS A 339 32.80 -4.10 1.92
C LYS A 339 32.12 -5.18 2.76
N LEU A 340 30.79 -5.26 2.74
CA LEU A 340 30.03 -6.33 3.40
C LEU A 340 30.25 -7.70 2.73
N LYS A 341 30.37 -7.76 1.40
CA LYS A 341 30.71 -9.00 0.67
C LYS A 341 32.14 -9.46 0.99
N ASN A 342 33.09 -8.53 1.05
CA ASN A 342 34.49 -8.84 1.32
C ASN A 342 34.70 -9.26 2.78
N SER A 343 34.02 -8.66 3.75
CA SER A 343 34.02 -9.10 5.16
C SER A 343 33.44 -10.51 5.32
N ASN A 344 32.48 -10.89 4.48
CA ASN A 344 31.92 -12.25 4.42
C ASN A 344 32.79 -13.24 3.62
N SER A 345 33.64 -12.76 2.71
CA SER A 345 34.57 -13.59 1.94
C SER A 345 35.88 -13.90 2.69
N ALA A 346 36.35 -12.98 3.55
CA ALA A 346 37.51 -13.18 4.41
C ALA A 346 37.25 -14.22 5.51
N SER A 347 35.98 -14.41 5.91
CA SER A 347 35.55 -15.53 6.75
C SER A 347 35.43 -16.85 5.96
N ALA A 348 35.01 -16.80 4.69
CA ALA A 348 34.94 -17.98 3.81
C ALA A 348 36.32 -18.49 3.29
N SER A 349 37.30 -17.60 3.10
CA SER A 349 38.63 -17.97 2.61
C SER A 349 39.50 -18.69 3.65
N LYS A 350 39.09 -18.70 4.93
CA LYS A 350 39.71 -19.55 5.97
C LYS A 350 39.14 -20.97 6.02
N GLU A 351 37.98 -21.24 5.41
CA GLU A 351 37.35 -22.57 5.38
C GLU A 351 37.62 -23.37 4.10
N LEU A 352 38.19 -22.76 3.05
CA LEU A 352 38.49 -23.45 1.78
C LEU A 352 39.94 -23.95 1.63
N GLY A 353 40.75 -23.86 2.68
CA GLY A 353 42.08 -24.49 2.73
C GLY A 353 42.07 -26.00 2.97
N GLY A 354 40.90 -26.60 3.15
CA GLY A 354 40.73 -27.98 3.60
C GLY A 354 39.84 -28.87 2.74
N VAL A 355 39.62 -28.57 1.44
CA VAL A 355 38.99 -29.54 0.51
C VAL A 355 39.58 -29.40 -0.88
N VAL A 356 40.87 -29.74 -1.02
CA VAL A 356 41.45 -30.16 -2.29
C VAL A 356 41.85 -31.62 -2.14
N ASP A 357 40.86 -32.52 -2.08
CA ASP A 357 41.14 -33.94 -2.38
C ASP A 357 39.95 -34.82 -2.77
N HIS A 358 38.86 -34.26 -3.31
CA HIS A 358 37.72 -35.08 -3.79
C HIS A 358 37.28 -34.80 -5.23
N LYS A 359 38.06 -34.03 -6.00
CA LYS A 359 37.81 -33.80 -7.43
C LYS A 359 38.55 -34.79 -8.35
N LYS A 360 39.46 -35.60 -7.82
CA LYS A 360 40.22 -36.63 -8.58
C LYS A 360 39.53 -37.99 -8.69
N THR A 361 38.47 -38.26 -7.92
CA THR A 361 37.82 -39.59 -7.92
C THR A 361 36.55 -39.67 -8.78
N ILE A 362 35.97 -38.53 -9.21
CA ILE A 362 34.76 -38.52 -10.05
C ILE A 362 35.07 -38.31 -11.55
N SER A 363 36.34 -38.05 -11.88
CA SER A 363 36.78 -37.97 -13.29
C SER A 363 37.20 -39.32 -13.90
N SER A 364 37.03 -40.45 -13.20
CA SER A 364 37.45 -41.78 -13.70
C SER A 364 36.31 -42.75 -14.05
N VAL A 365 35.03 -42.39 -13.88
CA VAL A 365 33.91 -43.34 -14.05
C VAL A 365 33.02 -43.08 -15.26
N ILE A 366 33.10 -41.92 -15.92
CA ILE A 366 32.30 -41.68 -17.14
C ILE A 366 33.18 -41.04 -18.21
N GLY A 367 33.96 -41.89 -18.87
CA GLY A 367 34.75 -41.55 -20.04
C GLY A 367 34.40 -42.48 -21.21
N GLY A 368 34.11 -41.86 -22.36
CA GLY A 368 34.08 -42.47 -23.70
C GLY A 368 32.70 -42.98 -24.14
N THR A 369 32.20 -42.78 -25.36
CA THR A 369 32.75 -42.29 -26.64
C THR A 369 31.56 -42.16 -27.62
N THR A 370 31.30 -41.00 -28.22
CA THR A 370 31.46 -40.63 -29.65
C THR A 370 30.41 -41.09 -30.68
N HIS A 371 29.83 -40.07 -31.33
CA HIS A 371 29.62 -39.85 -32.78
C HIS A 371 28.47 -40.51 -33.58
N ASP A 372 27.87 -39.61 -34.37
CA ASP A 372 27.32 -39.73 -35.73
C ASP A 372 25.86 -40.14 -36.00
N ASP A 373 25.12 -39.12 -36.45
CA ASP A 373 24.40 -38.99 -37.71
C ASP A 373 23.32 -40.01 -38.15
N ALA A 374 22.21 -39.39 -38.55
CA ALA A 374 21.37 -39.74 -39.69
C ALA A 374 20.59 -41.07 -39.67
N ILE A 375 19.33 -40.97 -39.23
CA ILE A 375 18.22 -41.46 -40.06
C ILE A 375 17.19 -40.34 -40.22
N CYS A 376 17.36 -39.56 -41.29
CA CYS A 376 16.22 -38.98 -42.02
C CYS A 376 15.69 -40.03 -42.99
N LYS A 377 14.39 -40.32 -42.93
CA LYS A 377 13.51 -40.63 -44.07
C LYS A 377 12.06 -40.55 -43.57
N GLU A 378 11.41 -39.43 -43.84
CA GLU A 378 10.30 -39.32 -44.82
C GLU A 378 9.04 -40.06 -44.33
N VAL A 379 7.91 -39.41 -44.04
CA VAL A 379 7.17 -38.54 -44.96
C VAL A 379 6.27 -37.57 -44.17
N SER A 380 6.40 -36.28 -44.46
CA SER A 380 5.31 -35.31 -44.37
C SER A 380 4.33 -35.52 -45.53
N LEU A 381 3.03 -35.57 -45.25
CA LEU A 381 1.88 -35.09 -46.05
C LEU A 381 0.67 -36.04 -45.93
N LYS A 382 -0.42 -35.54 -45.32
CA LYS A 382 -1.69 -35.28 -46.03
C LYS A 382 -2.69 -34.56 -45.12
N LEU A 383 -2.99 -33.33 -45.51
CA LEU A 383 -4.21 -32.59 -45.19
C LEU A 383 -5.41 -33.23 -45.92
N GLU A 384 -6.60 -33.01 -45.34
CA GLU A 384 -7.94 -32.99 -45.95
C GLU A 384 -8.46 -34.27 -46.63
N ASP A 385 -9.46 -34.92 -46.03
CA ASP A 385 -10.84 -34.86 -46.55
C ASP A 385 -11.84 -35.51 -45.58
N GLY A 386 -13.04 -34.96 -45.48
CA GLY A 386 -14.11 -35.53 -44.64
C GLY A 386 -15.25 -34.58 -44.27
N TYR A 387 -15.76 -33.82 -45.24
CA TYR A 387 -17.05 -33.14 -45.13
C TYR A 387 -18.19 -34.09 -45.55
N LEU A 388 -19.32 -33.98 -44.82
CA LEU A 388 -20.72 -34.29 -45.17
C LEU A 388 -21.42 -35.47 -44.45
N GLN A 389 -22.64 -35.11 -43.99
CA GLN A 389 -23.74 -35.85 -43.35
C GLN A 389 -23.63 -35.96 -41.81
N ASN A 390 -24.56 -35.45 -40.99
CA ASN A 390 -25.98 -35.22 -41.21
C ASN A 390 -26.53 -34.03 -40.40
N ALA A 391 -27.56 -33.41 -40.96
CA ALA A 391 -28.36 -32.34 -40.38
C ALA A 391 -29.48 -32.86 -39.45
N SER A 392 -30.12 -31.91 -38.75
CA SER A 392 -31.35 -32.00 -37.92
C SER A 392 -31.09 -32.37 -36.45
N TRP A 393 -31.23 -31.47 -35.46
CA TRP A 393 -32.45 -30.72 -35.15
C TRP A 393 -32.16 -29.36 -34.48
N LYS A 394 -32.91 -28.33 -34.88
CA LYS A 394 -33.08 -27.03 -34.22
C LYS A 394 -34.58 -26.88 -33.98
N ILE A 395 -34.96 -26.20 -32.88
CA ILE A 395 -36.32 -25.78 -32.49
C ILE A 395 -37.10 -26.85 -31.69
N GLU A 396 -37.25 -26.59 -30.38
CA GLU A 396 -38.50 -26.69 -29.59
C GLU A 396 -38.20 -26.75 -28.06
N LYS A 397 -37.81 -25.61 -27.42
CA LYS A 397 -38.20 -25.34 -26.02
C LYS A 397 -37.98 -23.87 -25.61
N GLN A 398 -38.56 -22.97 -26.40
CA GLN A 398 -38.91 -21.62 -25.93
C GLN A 398 -40.39 -21.37 -26.23
N ARG A 399 -41.25 -22.06 -25.49
CA ARG A 399 -42.68 -21.71 -25.30
C ARG A 399 -43.09 -22.27 -23.93
N ARG A 400 -43.49 -21.36 -23.03
CA ARG A 400 -43.71 -21.50 -21.56
C ARG A 400 -42.38 -21.49 -20.79
N GLU A 401 -42.00 -20.46 -20.05
CA GLU A 401 -42.79 -19.62 -19.14
C GLU A 401 -42.40 -18.15 -19.28
N SER A 402 -43.32 -17.35 -19.81
CA SER A 402 -43.31 -15.89 -19.73
C SER A 402 -44.65 -15.48 -19.17
N SER A 403 -44.75 -15.44 -17.85
CA SER A 403 -45.85 -14.81 -17.15
C SER A 403 -45.34 -14.29 -15.80
N THR A 404 -44.83 -13.06 -15.80
CA THR A 404 -45.27 -11.99 -14.89
C THR A 404 -44.40 -10.74 -15.10
N ALA A 405 -45.08 -9.60 -15.07
CA ALA A 405 -44.59 -8.30 -15.49
C ALA A 405 -43.75 -7.59 -14.41
N SER A 406 -42.77 -6.78 -14.83
CA SER A 406 -42.48 -5.45 -14.24
C SER A 406 -41.29 -4.78 -14.96
N SER A 407 -41.54 -4.17 -16.12
CA SER A 407 -40.57 -3.26 -16.77
C SER A 407 -41.26 -2.09 -17.50
N SER A 408 -42.44 -1.65 -17.03
CA SER A 408 -43.22 -0.61 -17.72
C SER A 408 -43.02 0.83 -17.22
N VAL A 409 -42.17 1.09 -16.23
CA VAL A 409 -42.08 2.46 -15.65
C VAL A 409 -41.07 3.36 -16.38
N ARG A 410 -40.01 2.82 -17.02
CA ARG A 410 -38.98 3.65 -17.68
C ARG A 410 -39.25 4.01 -19.14
N CYS A 411 -40.13 3.29 -19.85
CA CYS A 411 -40.53 3.65 -21.21
C CYS A 411 -41.52 4.83 -21.28
N ARG A 412 -42.15 5.22 -20.16
CA ARG A 412 -43.08 6.37 -20.14
C ARG A 412 -42.37 7.72 -20.30
N ARG A 413 -41.11 7.86 -19.88
CA ARG A 413 -40.41 9.17 -19.91
C ARG A 413 -39.94 9.57 -21.32
N VAL A 414 -39.55 8.59 -22.15
CA VAL A 414 -39.20 8.84 -23.56
C VAL A 414 -40.45 9.02 -24.42
N ARG A 415 -41.56 8.31 -24.11
CA ARG A 415 -42.87 8.58 -24.74
C ARG A 415 -43.43 9.95 -24.39
N ASN A 416 -43.23 10.44 -23.16
CA ASN A 416 -43.72 11.75 -22.74
C ASN A 416 -42.96 12.92 -23.38
N PHE A 417 -41.72 12.72 -23.87
CA PHE A 417 -41.00 13.74 -24.64
C PHE A 417 -41.56 13.90 -26.07
N PHE A 418 -42.29 12.90 -26.58
CA PHE A 418 -42.97 12.92 -27.88
C PHE A 418 -44.50 12.87 -27.76
N GLY A 419 -45.04 13.16 -26.56
CA GLY A 419 -46.45 12.95 -26.18
C GLY A 419 -47.47 13.96 -26.71
N SER A 420 -47.30 14.48 -27.93
CA SER A 420 -48.30 15.36 -28.56
C SER A 420 -48.57 14.99 -30.02
N PHE A 421 -48.90 13.72 -30.30
CA PHE A 421 -49.64 13.37 -31.51
C PHE A 421 -50.68 12.29 -31.17
N LYS A 422 -51.96 12.67 -31.29
CA LYS A 422 -53.13 11.87 -30.93
C LYS A 422 -53.42 10.81 -31.99
N ALA A 423 -53.57 9.58 -31.49
CA ALA A 423 -54.62 8.59 -31.77
C ALA A 423 -54.80 8.00 -33.18
N GLY A 424 -54.84 6.67 -33.22
CA GLY A 424 -55.60 5.95 -34.24
C GLY A 424 -55.28 4.45 -34.35
N SER A 425 -56.10 3.64 -33.68
CA SER A 425 -56.48 2.27 -34.10
C SER A 425 -55.53 1.11 -33.81
N ILE A 426 -55.94 0.31 -32.84
CA ILE A 426 -55.56 -1.08 -32.60
C ILE A 426 -56.15 -1.94 -33.73
N ILE A 427 -55.32 -2.71 -34.43
CA ILE A 427 -55.75 -3.91 -35.16
C ILE A 427 -54.82 -5.05 -34.73
N ARG A 428 -55.40 -6.09 -34.12
CA ARG A 428 -54.78 -7.41 -33.92
C ARG A 428 -54.51 -8.00 -35.31
N MET A 429 -53.33 -8.55 -35.55
CA MET A 429 -53.16 -9.56 -36.59
C MET A 429 -52.40 -10.76 -36.04
N GLU A 430 -53.06 -11.89 -36.22
CA GLU A 430 -52.59 -13.26 -36.11
C GLU A 430 -51.44 -13.53 -37.09
N GLU A 431 -50.76 -14.64 -36.85
CA GLU A 431 -49.75 -15.26 -37.71
C GLU A 431 -50.26 -15.40 -39.16
N ASP A 432 -49.50 -14.88 -40.11
CA ASP A 432 -49.43 -15.46 -41.46
C ASP A 432 -48.07 -15.11 -42.09
N ASP A 433 -47.31 -16.17 -42.36
CA ASP A 433 -46.10 -16.17 -43.19
C ASP A 433 -46.49 -15.92 -44.65
N ASN A 434 -46.02 -14.81 -45.22
CA ASN A 434 -45.33 -14.73 -46.52
C ASN A 434 -45.35 -13.31 -47.09
N ASN A 435 -44.20 -12.92 -47.65
CA ASN A 435 -43.99 -11.80 -48.58
C ASN A 435 -44.45 -10.42 -48.11
N LEU A 436 -43.49 -9.50 -47.88
CA LEU A 436 -43.53 -8.19 -48.52
C LEU A 436 -42.22 -7.41 -48.31
N HIS A 437 -41.51 -7.15 -49.41
CA HIS A 437 -40.82 -5.88 -49.60
C HIS A 437 -41.85 -4.75 -49.46
N ARG A 438 -42.04 -4.22 -48.25
CA ARG A 438 -42.60 -2.87 -48.05
C ARG A 438 -41.66 -2.10 -47.14
N THR A 439 -40.83 -1.28 -47.79
CA THR A 439 -40.31 -0.04 -47.23
C THR A 439 -41.45 0.69 -46.52
N ALA A 440 -41.47 0.64 -45.19
CA ALA A 440 -42.19 1.62 -44.40
C ALA A 440 -41.42 2.94 -44.55
N SER A 441 -41.74 3.68 -45.61
CA SER A 441 -41.43 5.10 -45.68
C SER A 441 -42.09 5.75 -44.47
N PHE A 442 -41.28 6.15 -43.50
CA PHE A 442 -41.69 7.24 -42.62
C PHE A 442 -42.02 8.41 -43.56
N GLY A 443 -43.30 8.73 -43.65
CA GLY A 443 -43.78 9.89 -44.41
C GLY A 443 -43.04 11.14 -43.96
N ASP A 444 -42.55 11.86 -44.95
CA ASP A 444 -42.21 13.28 -45.02
C ASP A 444 -42.48 14.12 -43.74
N GLY A 445 -41.54 14.13 -42.80
CA GLY A 445 -41.68 14.96 -41.59
C GLY A 445 -40.48 15.09 -40.67
N MET A 446 -39.50 14.19 -40.71
CA MET A 446 -38.27 14.31 -39.91
C MET A 446 -37.05 14.13 -40.82
N SER A 447 -36.44 15.24 -41.23
CA SER A 447 -35.16 15.22 -41.95
C SER A 447 -34.06 14.62 -41.07
N GLU A 448 -33.07 13.98 -41.68
CA GLU A 448 -31.90 13.42 -40.96
C GLU A 448 -31.18 14.48 -40.14
N SER A 449 -31.18 15.72 -40.62
CA SER A 449 -30.64 16.87 -39.89
C SER A 449 -31.33 17.09 -38.55
N ILE A 450 -32.64 16.88 -38.43
CA ILE A 450 -33.36 17.07 -37.16
C ILE A 450 -33.00 15.97 -36.15
N LEU A 451 -32.86 14.72 -36.60
CA LEU A 451 -32.49 13.60 -35.72
C LEU A 451 -31.05 13.70 -35.23
N VAL A 452 -30.11 14.10 -36.10
CA VAL A 452 -28.71 14.36 -35.72
C VAL A 452 -28.64 15.54 -34.76
N SER A 453 -29.38 16.62 -35.02
CA SER A 453 -29.49 17.75 -34.11
C SER A 453 -30.06 17.33 -32.77
N ALA A 454 -31.14 16.53 -32.73
CA ALA A 454 -31.70 16.00 -31.49
C ALA A 454 -30.69 15.18 -30.69
N LEU A 455 -29.91 14.31 -31.36
CA LEU A 455 -28.86 13.52 -30.70
C LEU A 455 -27.78 14.41 -30.08
N SER A 456 -27.45 15.55 -30.69
CA SER A 456 -26.43 16.46 -30.17
C SER A 456 -26.74 16.98 -28.75
N TYR A 457 -28.03 17.07 -28.38
CA TYR A 457 -28.49 17.46 -27.04
C TYR A 457 -28.56 16.30 -26.03
N VAL A 458 -28.42 15.04 -26.47
CA VAL A 458 -28.42 13.89 -25.58
C VAL A 458 -26.99 13.60 -25.13
N HIS A 459 -26.66 13.98 -23.89
CA HIS A 459 -25.31 13.79 -23.35
C HIS A 459 -25.17 12.56 -22.43
N ASP A 460 -26.25 12.06 -21.79
CA ASP A 460 -26.15 10.88 -20.90
C ASP A 460 -25.79 9.62 -21.73
N PRO A 461 -24.66 8.96 -21.42
CA PRO A 461 -24.23 7.75 -22.11
C PRO A 461 -25.26 6.62 -22.16
N ARG A 462 -26.14 6.54 -21.16
CA ARG A 462 -27.19 5.50 -21.03
C ARG A 462 -28.38 5.81 -21.90
N ASP A 463 -28.76 7.08 -22.01
CA ASP A 463 -29.84 7.48 -22.91
C ASP A 463 -29.43 7.25 -24.35
N ARG A 464 -28.19 7.59 -24.71
CA ARG A 464 -27.61 7.23 -26.01
C ARG A 464 -27.59 5.72 -26.25
N ALA A 465 -27.24 4.92 -25.24
CA ALA A 465 -27.29 3.45 -25.35
C ALA A 465 -28.72 2.95 -25.59
N ALA A 466 -29.71 3.48 -24.88
CA ALA A 466 -31.12 3.12 -25.09
C ALA A 466 -31.60 3.53 -26.49
N ILE A 467 -31.26 4.74 -26.94
CA ILE A 467 -31.58 5.25 -28.27
C ILE A 467 -30.99 4.35 -29.37
N SER A 468 -29.75 3.89 -29.21
CA SER A 468 -29.09 3.02 -30.19
C SER A 468 -29.81 1.68 -30.40
N LEU A 469 -30.69 1.27 -29.48
CA LEU A 469 -31.44 0.02 -29.54
C LEU A 469 -32.87 0.18 -30.08
N VAL A 470 -33.31 1.41 -30.41
CA VAL A 470 -34.69 1.67 -30.86
C VAL A 470 -34.95 1.07 -32.24
N CYS A 471 -34.09 1.35 -33.22
CA CYS A 471 -34.12 0.75 -34.54
C CYS A 471 -32.77 0.91 -35.24
N ARG A 472 -32.59 0.24 -36.39
CA ARG A 472 -31.34 0.30 -37.17
C ARG A 472 -30.92 1.74 -37.53
N ARG A 473 -31.87 2.61 -37.89
CA ARG A 473 -31.56 4.01 -38.24
C ARG A 473 -31.02 4.80 -37.05
N TRP A 474 -31.61 4.68 -35.87
CA TRP A 474 -31.08 5.32 -34.65
C TRP A 474 -29.76 4.70 -34.21
N TYR A 475 -29.55 3.39 -34.43
CA TYR A 475 -28.28 2.71 -34.20
C TYR A 475 -27.15 3.31 -35.03
N GLU A 476 -27.40 3.60 -36.31
CA GLU A 476 -26.44 4.20 -37.26
C GLU A 476 -26.20 5.68 -36.93
N LEU A 477 -27.25 6.48 -36.70
CA LEU A 477 -27.09 7.90 -36.33
C LEU A 477 -26.38 8.09 -34.98
N GLU A 478 -26.65 7.23 -33.99
CA GLU A 478 -25.95 7.28 -32.71
C GLU A 478 -24.46 6.94 -32.88
N SER A 479 -24.15 5.94 -33.70
CA SER A 479 -22.78 5.56 -34.06
C SER A 479 -21.98 6.74 -34.64
N LEU A 480 -22.57 7.46 -35.59
CA LEU A 480 -21.90 8.58 -36.28
C LEU A 480 -21.80 9.84 -35.39
N SER A 481 -22.72 10.04 -34.45
CA SER A 481 -22.79 11.23 -33.61
C SER A 481 -22.14 11.08 -32.22
N ARG A 482 -21.65 9.88 -31.86
CA ARG A 482 -21.06 9.62 -30.55
C ARG A 482 -19.64 10.20 -30.46
N LYS A 483 -19.45 11.18 -29.56
CA LYS A 483 -18.17 11.89 -29.41
C LYS A 483 -17.27 11.35 -28.32
N HIS A 484 -17.83 10.77 -27.25
CA HIS A 484 -17.06 10.25 -26.12
C HIS A 484 -17.45 8.81 -25.77
N ILE A 485 -16.43 7.99 -25.53
CA ILE A 485 -16.55 6.61 -25.04
C ILE A 485 -15.57 6.38 -23.89
N THR A 486 -16.06 5.71 -22.84
CA THR A 486 -15.24 5.15 -21.77
C THR A 486 -15.30 3.63 -21.84
N ILE A 487 -14.15 2.99 -22.00
CA ILE A 487 -13.96 1.55 -21.89
C ILE A 487 -13.43 1.26 -20.48
N ALA A 488 -14.29 0.65 -19.66
CA ALA A 488 -14.00 0.40 -18.25
C ALA A 488 -12.94 -0.67 -18.02
N PHE A 489 -12.66 -1.49 -19.02
CA PHE A 489 -11.63 -2.54 -19.01
C PHE A 489 -11.17 -2.79 -20.45
N CYS A 490 -9.89 -2.50 -20.75
CA CYS A 490 -9.38 -2.47 -22.14
C CYS A 490 -9.48 -3.83 -22.86
N TYR A 491 -9.41 -4.96 -22.15
CA TYR A 491 -9.55 -6.28 -22.76
C TYR A 491 -11.01 -6.69 -23.07
N ALA A 492 -12.00 -5.83 -22.81
CA ALA A 492 -13.41 -6.15 -23.07
C ALA A 492 -13.83 -6.05 -24.54
N ILE A 493 -13.06 -5.35 -25.39
CA ILE A 493 -13.39 -5.09 -26.79
C ILE A 493 -12.12 -4.87 -27.62
N THR A 494 -12.15 -5.25 -28.90
CA THR A 494 -11.08 -4.95 -29.85
C THR A 494 -11.14 -3.51 -30.37
N THR A 495 -9.99 -2.99 -30.80
CA THR A 495 -9.86 -1.66 -31.39
C THR A 495 -10.68 -1.51 -32.68
N ASP A 496 -10.61 -2.50 -33.57
CA ASP A 496 -11.40 -2.57 -34.81
C ASP A 496 -12.91 -2.49 -34.55
N ARG A 497 -13.43 -3.21 -33.54
CA ARG A 497 -14.86 -3.17 -33.22
C ARG A 497 -15.28 -1.80 -32.69
N LEU A 498 -14.40 -1.11 -31.95
CA LEU A 498 -14.65 0.26 -31.52
C LEU A 498 -14.70 1.21 -32.72
N GLN A 499 -13.71 1.11 -33.62
CA GLN A 499 -13.60 1.94 -34.81
C GLN A 499 -14.83 1.81 -35.71
N ARG A 500 -15.23 0.57 -36.03
CA ARG A 500 -16.41 0.30 -36.87
C ARG A 500 -17.71 0.81 -36.24
N ARG A 501 -17.78 0.81 -34.91
CA ARG A 501 -18.96 1.28 -34.18
C ARG A 501 -18.98 2.79 -34.00
N PHE A 502 -17.85 3.46 -33.84
CA PHE A 502 -17.78 4.90 -33.54
C PHE A 502 -16.62 5.56 -34.33
N PRO A 503 -16.79 5.76 -35.64
CA PRO A 503 -15.71 6.23 -36.51
C PRO A 503 -15.29 7.69 -36.25
N PHE A 504 -16.22 8.53 -35.75
CA PHE A 504 -15.98 9.97 -35.52
C PHE A 504 -15.77 10.33 -34.05
N LEU A 505 -15.14 9.43 -33.29
CA LEU A 505 -14.88 9.62 -31.87
C LEU A 505 -13.89 10.76 -31.64
N GLU A 506 -14.21 11.66 -30.71
CA GLU A 506 -13.36 12.80 -30.36
C GLU A 506 -12.64 12.61 -29.02
N SER A 507 -13.20 11.79 -28.13
CA SER A 507 -12.64 11.52 -26.81
C SER A 507 -12.77 10.05 -26.42
N LEU A 508 -11.65 9.45 -26.01
CA LEU A 508 -11.57 8.06 -25.58
C LEU A 508 -10.92 7.96 -24.21
N LYS A 509 -11.61 7.25 -23.30
CA LYS A 509 -11.05 6.86 -22.00
C LYS A 509 -10.91 5.34 -21.91
N LEU A 510 -9.71 4.86 -21.62
CA LEU A 510 -9.39 3.45 -21.44
C LEU A 510 -8.92 3.21 -20.00
N LYS A 511 -9.32 2.08 -19.43
CA LYS A 511 -8.80 1.60 -18.14
C LYS A 511 -8.17 0.22 -18.32
N GLY A 512 -6.95 0.06 -17.82
CA GLY A 512 -6.20 -1.20 -17.87
C GLY A 512 -6.40 -2.02 -16.60
N LYS A 513 -5.36 -2.04 -15.75
CA LYS A 513 -5.25 -2.88 -14.56
C LYS A 513 -6.48 -2.77 -13.62
N PRO A 514 -6.81 -3.85 -12.88
CA PRO A 514 -7.80 -3.84 -11.80
C PRO A 514 -7.60 -2.72 -10.75
N TRP A 515 -8.61 -2.45 -9.93
CA TRP A 515 -8.48 -1.47 -8.83
C TRP A 515 -7.51 -1.91 -7.73
N ALA A 516 -7.40 -3.21 -7.50
CA ALA A 516 -6.40 -3.82 -6.66
C ALA A 516 -4.95 -3.42 -6.99
N ALA A 517 -4.64 -3.00 -8.22
CA ALA A 517 -3.30 -2.52 -8.60
C ALA A 517 -2.87 -1.25 -7.83
N MET A 518 -3.82 -0.46 -7.32
CA MET A 518 -3.52 0.73 -6.52
C MET A 518 -3.02 0.40 -5.10
N PHE A 519 -3.08 -0.87 -4.71
CA PHE A 519 -2.65 -1.36 -3.39
C PHE A 519 -1.51 -2.37 -3.52
N ASN A 520 -0.76 -2.32 -4.65
CA ASN A 520 0.34 -3.24 -4.96
C ASN A 520 -0.05 -4.73 -4.97
N LEU A 521 -1.34 -5.03 -5.21
CA LEU A 521 -1.84 -6.41 -5.24
C LEU A 521 -1.72 -7.05 -6.64
N ILE A 522 -1.70 -6.24 -7.70
CA ILE A 522 -1.63 -6.75 -9.08
C ILE A 522 -0.18 -6.64 -9.58
N PRO A 523 0.39 -7.69 -10.21
CA PRO A 523 1.73 -7.62 -10.80
C PRO A 523 1.90 -6.44 -11.76
N ASP A 524 3.10 -5.85 -11.81
CA ASP A 524 3.36 -4.68 -12.65
C ASP A 524 3.27 -4.97 -14.15
N ASP A 525 3.66 -6.19 -14.53
CA ASP A 525 3.58 -6.74 -15.87
C ASP A 525 2.24 -7.41 -16.18
N TRP A 526 1.24 -7.33 -15.29
CA TRP A 526 -0.06 -8.00 -15.44
C TRP A 526 -0.71 -7.77 -16.81
N GLY A 527 -0.55 -6.57 -17.38
CA GLY A 527 -1.13 -6.15 -18.66
C GLY A 527 -1.66 -4.72 -18.65
N GLY A 528 -2.48 -4.39 -19.64
CA GLY A 528 -3.03 -3.07 -19.89
C GLY A 528 -2.15 -2.22 -20.80
N TYR A 529 -1.48 -2.83 -21.79
CA TYR A 529 -0.62 -2.11 -22.74
C TYR A 529 -1.44 -1.22 -23.68
N VAL A 530 -1.04 0.05 -23.81
CA VAL A 530 -1.68 0.99 -24.74
C VAL A 530 -1.21 0.83 -26.18
N THR A 531 -0.08 0.18 -26.43
CA THR A 531 0.54 0.10 -27.76
C THR A 531 -0.42 -0.32 -28.88
N PRO A 532 -1.26 -1.38 -28.74
CA PRO A 532 -2.22 -1.73 -29.79
C PRO A 532 -3.27 -0.64 -30.03
N TRP A 533 -3.73 0.01 -28.96
CA TRP A 533 -4.67 1.12 -29.03
C TRP A 533 -4.07 2.32 -29.74
N VAL A 534 -2.84 2.70 -29.40
CA VAL A 534 -2.16 3.87 -29.98
C VAL A 534 -1.88 3.69 -31.47
N ARG A 535 -1.50 2.49 -31.91
CA ARG A 535 -1.33 2.18 -33.35
C ARG A 535 -2.64 2.38 -34.11
N GLU A 536 -3.73 1.81 -33.61
CA GLU A 536 -5.04 1.99 -34.22
C GLU A 536 -5.49 3.47 -34.22
N ILE A 537 -5.26 4.18 -33.11
CA ILE A 537 -5.61 5.60 -33.00
C ILE A 537 -4.85 6.43 -34.05
N ALA A 538 -3.58 6.12 -34.26
CA ALA A 538 -2.75 6.82 -35.23
C ALA A 538 -3.22 6.60 -36.67
N GLU A 539 -3.74 5.42 -36.98
CA GLU A 539 -4.16 5.04 -38.34
C GLU A 539 -5.62 5.42 -38.64
N ASN A 540 -6.55 5.17 -37.71
CA ASN A 540 -7.99 5.10 -38.02
C ASN A 540 -8.88 6.10 -37.25
N PHE A 541 -8.37 6.80 -36.22
CA PHE A 541 -9.15 7.73 -35.40
C PHE A 541 -8.78 9.20 -35.63
N ASP A 542 -9.11 9.73 -36.81
CA ASP A 542 -8.68 11.08 -37.23
C ASP A 542 -9.34 12.24 -36.46
N CYS A 543 -10.50 11.99 -35.86
CA CYS A 543 -11.22 12.99 -35.09
C CYS A 543 -10.79 13.08 -33.62
N LEU A 544 -9.90 12.20 -33.15
CA LEU A 544 -9.60 12.05 -31.74
C LEU A 544 -8.74 13.21 -31.22
N ARG A 545 -9.29 13.96 -30.26
CA ARG A 545 -8.69 15.14 -29.63
C ARG A 545 -8.38 14.93 -28.15
N SER A 546 -9.01 13.95 -27.51
CA SER A 546 -8.86 13.70 -26.08
C SER A 546 -8.62 12.22 -25.79
N LEU A 547 -7.53 11.95 -25.09
CA LEU A 547 -7.14 10.63 -24.63
C LEU A 547 -6.97 10.58 -23.13
N HIS A 548 -7.52 9.54 -22.53
CA HIS A 548 -7.37 9.25 -21.11
C HIS A 548 -7.03 7.78 -20.93
N PHE A 549 -5.77 7.49 -20.63
CA PHE A 549 -5.31 6.17 -20.19
C PHE A 549 -5.27 6.16 -18.67
N ARG A 550 -5.89 5.15 -18.05
CA ARG A 550 -5.89 5.00 -16.59
C ARG A 550 -5.43 3.62 -16.17
N ARG A 551 -4.37 3.53 -15.35
CA ARG A 551 -3.75 2.27 -14.92
C ARG A 551 -3.36 1.40 -16.10
N MET A 552 -2.65 1.99 -17.05
CA MET A 552 -2.20 1.33 -18.27
C MET A 552 -0.68 1.43 -18.37
N ILE A 553 -0.10 0.51 -19.14
CA ILE A 553 1.33 0.50 -19.45
C ILE A 553 1.52 1.28 -20.75
N VAL A 554 2.25 2.38 -20.69
CA VAL A 554 2.50 3.33 -21.77
C VAL A 554 3.99 3.37 -22.02
N ARG A 555 4.44 3.23 -23.27
CA ARG A 555 5.86 3.31 -23.64
C ARG A 555 6.19 4.65 -24.32
N ASP A 556 7.45 5.06 -24.28
CA ASP A 556 7.90 6.27 -24.99
C ASP A 556 7.65 6.20 -26.50
N SER A 557 7.75 5.01 -27.08
CA SER A 557 7.39 4.77 -28.49
C SER A 557 5.92 5.06 -28.77
N ASP A 558 5.03 4.76 -27.83
CA ASP A 558 3.60 5.01 -27.97
C ASP A 558 3.33 6.52 -27.94
N LEU A 559 3.93 7.24 -26.99
CA LEU A 559 3.81 8.70 -26.90
C LEU A 559 4.38 9.40 -28.13
N LYS A 560 5.50 8.90 -28.67
CA LYS A 560 6.08 9.39 -29.93
C LYS A 560 5.16 9.20 -31.12
N VAL A 561 4.56 8.02 -31.28
CA VAL A 561 3.58 7.75 -32.35
C VAL A 561 2.37 8.65 -32.20
N LEU A 562 1.86 8.82 -30.99
CA LEU A 562 0.73 9.69 -30.71
C LEU A 562 1.04 11.16 -31.00
N ALA A 563 2.22 11.65 -30.59
CA ALA A 563 2.70 13.00 -30.86
C ALA A 563 2.78 13.28 -32.37
N ARG A 564 3.34 12.34 -33.14
CA ARG A 564 3.49 12.47 -34.60
C ARG A 564 2.17 12.44 -35.35
N SER A 565 1.27 11.54 -34.96
CA SER A 565 -0.02 11.33 -35.66
C SER A 565 -1.08 12.36 -35.27
N ARG A 566 -1.16 12.72 -33.99
CA ARG A 566 -2.25 13.55 -33.43
C ARG A 566 -1.78 14.87 -32.81
N GLY A 567 -0.48 15.19 -32.77
CA GLY A 567 0.02 16.38 -32.08
C GLY A 567 -0.61 17.71 -32.53
N ARG A 568 -1.02 17.83 -33.80
CA ARG A 568 -1.69 19.04 -34.31
C ARG A 568 -3.13 19.22 -33.79
N VAL A 569 -3.78 18.16 -33.36
CA VAL A 569 -5.21 18.14 -32.99
C VAL A 569 -5.48 17.72 -31.54
N LEU A 570 -4.50 17.09 -30.88
CA LEU A 570 -4.64 16.58 -29.52
C LEU A 570 -4.74 17.74 -28.52
N GLN A 571 -5.90 17.83 -27.86
CA GLN A 571 -6.23 18.85 -26.88
C GLN A 571 -6.11 18.36 -25.44
N ALA A 572 -6.28 17.07 -25.19
CA ALA A 572 -6.15 16.52 -23.84
C ALA A 572 -5.46 15.16 -23.85
N LEU A 573 -4.39 15.03 -23.06
CA LEU A 573 -3.73 13.77 -22.78
C LEU A 573 -3.70 13.54 -21.27
N LYS A 574 -4.34 12.46 -20.83
CA LYS A 574 -4.36 12.05 -19.43
C LYS A 574 -3.73 10.67 -19.29
N LEU A 575 -2.58 10.61 -18.66
CA LEU A 575 -1.90 9.41 -18.19
C LEU A 575 -2.12 9.36 -16.67
N ASP A 576 -3.20 8.70 -16.25
CA ASP A 576 -3.67 8.68 -14.86
C ASP A 576 -3.23 7.37 -14.21
N LYS A 577 -2.29 7.42 -13.25
CA LYS A 577 -1.72 6.22 -12.62
C LYS A 577 -1.14 5.23 -13.63
N CYS A 578 -0.46 5.73 -14.65
CA CYS A 578 0.15 4.90 -15.70
C CYS A 578 1.62 4.60 -15.38
N SER A 579 2.22 3.63 -16.08
CA SER A 579 3.64 3.28 -15.91
C SER A 579 4.30 2.91 -17.24
N GLY A 580 5.63 2.82 -17.27
CA GLY A 580 6.40 2.28 -18.39
C GLY A 580 6.98 3.31 -19.38
N PHE A 581 6.88 4.61 -19.07
CA PHE A 581 7.38 5.71 -19.91
C PHE A 581 8.34 6.61 -19.12
N SER A 582 9.06 7.46 -19.85
CA SER A 582 10.05 8.39 -19.31
C SER A 582 9.78 9.82 -19.77
N THR A 583 10.60 10.76 -19.31
CA THR A 583 10.57 12.15 -19.79
C THR A 583 10.87 12.27 -21.29
N ASP A 584 11.51 11.28 -21.92
CA ASP A 584 11.73 11.26 -23.39
C ASP A 584 10.41 11.17 -24.16
N GLY A 585 9.47 10.34 -23.67
CA GLY A 585 8.13 10.25 -24.23
C GLY A 585 7.34 11.55 -24.06
N LEU A 586 7.48 12.21 -22.90
CA LEU A 586 6.86 13.51 -22.63
C LEU A 586 7.46 14.63 -23.48
N PHE A 587 8.76 14.60 -23.75
CA PHE A 587 9.43 15.55 -24.64
C PHE A 587 8.80 15.55 -26.04
N HIS A 588 8.46 14.37 -26.58
CA HIS A 588 7.74 14.29 -27.85
C HIS A 588 6.35 14.93 -27.80
N ILE A 589 5.63 14.79 -26.68
CA ILE A 589 4.35 15.45 -26.48
C ILE A 589 4.54 16.97 -26.40
N GLY A 590 5.47 17.47 -25.58
CA GLY A 590 5.73 18.89 -25.42
C GLY A 590 6.14 19.59 -26.73
N SER A 591 7.00 18.94 -27.51
CA SER A 591 7.51 19.50 -28.77
C SER A 591 6.50 19.51 -29.93
N MET A 592 5.57 18.55 -29.98
CA MET A 592 4.65 18.37 -31.12
C MET A 592 3.19 18.75 -30.82
N CYS A 593 2.74 18.66 -29.57
CA CYS A 593 1.33 18.86 -29.19
C CYS A 593 1.02 20.32 -28.82
N ARG A 594 1.06 21.22 -29.81
CA ARG A 594 0.90 22.68 -29.59
C ARG A 594 -0.52 23.14 -29.22
N GLN A 595 -1.53 22.30 -29.42
CA GLN A 595 -2.93 22.59 -29.11
C GLN A 595 -3.40 21.93 -27.80
N LEU A 596 -2.46 21.44 -26.99
CA LEU A 596 -2.75 20.71 -25.76
C LEU A 596 -3.26 21.68 -24.68
N ARG A 597 -4.55 21.53 -24.31
CA ARG A 597 -5.22 22.24 -23.22
C ARG A 597 -5.07 21.53 -21.88
N THR A 598 -4.97 20.19 -21.88
CA THR A 598 -4.80 19.40 -20.67
C THR A 598 -3.68 18.39 -20.80
N LEU A 599 -2.70 18.48 -19.92
CA LEU A 599 -1.73 17.41 -19.65
C LEU A 599 -1.92 16.94 -18.21
N PHE A 600 -2.22 15.66 -18.03
CA PHE A 600 -2.48 15.06 -16.72
C PHE A 600 -1.64 13.80 -16.56
N LEU A 601 -0.82 13.75 -15.51
CA LEU A 601 0.18 12.72 -15.22
C LEU A 601 0.07 12.19 -13.78
N GLU A 602 -0.95 12.62 -13.02
CA GLU A 602 -1.12 12.37 -11.58
C GLU A 602 -0.92 10.89 -11.20
N GLU A 603 -0.08 10.65 -10.17
CA GLU A 603 0.28 9.32 -9.64
C GLU A 603 0.86 8.34 -10.68
N SER A 604 1.36 8.83 -11.82
CA SER A 604 2.06 7.97 -12.78
C SER A 604 3.51 7.75 -12.37
N SER A 605 4.00 6.52 -12.56
CA SER A 605 5.43 6.21 -12.38
C SER A 605 6.17 6.54 -13.67
N ILE A 606 7.04 7.55 -13.61
CA ILE A 606 7.74 8.15 -14.76
C ILE A 606 9.24 8.09 -14.49
N ILE A 607 10.00 7.55 -15.44
CA ILE A 607 11.46 7.55 -15.35
C ILE A 607 11.96 8.95 -15.70
N GLU A 608 12.43 9.71 -14.71
CA GLU A 608 12.95 11.06 -14.94
C GLU A 608 14.38 11.05 -15.49
N ARG A 609 14.59 11.67 -16.66
CA ARG A 609 15.92 11.86 -17.24
C ARG A 609 16.34 13.33 -17.24
N ASP A 610 15.42 14.21 -17.63
CA ASP A 610 15.61 15.67 -17.61
C ASP A 610 14.26 16.42 -17.53
N GLY A 611 14.32 17.74 -17.32
CA GLY A 611 13.16 18.63 -17.30
C GLY A 611 12.76 19.23 -18.65
N LYS A 612 13.38 18.82 -19.77
CA LYS A 612 13.20 19.49 -21.07
C LYS A 612 11.79 19.38 -21.61
N TRP A 613 11.06 18.33 -21.24
CA TRP A 613 9.67 18.16 -21.64
C TRP A 613 8.79 19.36 -21.21
N LEU A 614 9.03 19.93 -20.02
CA LEU A 614 8.30 21.11 -19.56
C LEU A 614 8.78 22.37 -20.29
N HIS A 615 10.08 22.50 -20.52
CA HIS A 615 10.63 23.59 -21.31
C HIS A 615 10.01 23.66 -22.71
N GLU A 616 9.87 22.52 -23.39
CA GLU A 616 9.20 22.45 -24.70
C GLU A 616 7.73 22.89 -24.62
N ILE A 617 7.01 22.55 -23.54
CA ILE A 617 5.64 23.05 -23.33
C ILE A 617 5.66 24.57 -23.12
N ALA A 618 6.58 25.09 -22.32
CA ALA A 618 6.71 26.52 -22.07
C ALA A 618 6.98 27.32 -23.36
N MET A 619 7.81 26.78 -24.26
CA MET A 619 8.18 27.46 -25.51
C MET A 619 7.13 27.30 -26.62
N ASN A 620 6.40 26.19 -26.66
CA ASN A 620 5.55 25.85 -27.82
C ASN A 620 4.03 25.88 -27.55
N ASN A 621 3.59 25.98 -26.29
CA ASN A 621 2.18 25.93 -25.91
C ASN A 621 1.67 27.27 -25.35
N TYR A 622 0.53 27.72 -25.89
CA TYR A 622 -0.13 28.99 -25.52
C TYR A 622 -1.62 28.81 -25.15
N VAL A 623 -2.10 27.56 -25.11
CA VAL A 623 -3.52 27.24 -24.90
C VAL A 623 -3.75 26.33 -23.69
N LEU A 624 -2.72 26.07 -22.89
CA LEU A 624 -2.78 25.16 -21.75
C LEU A 624 -3.75 25.71 -20.68
N GLU A 625 -4.67 24.85 -20.24
CA GLU A 625 -5.66 25.15 -19.21
C GLU A 625 -5.38 24.36 -17.93
N THR A 626 -4.88 23.13 -18.08
CA THR A 626 -4.59 22.22 -16.96
C THR A 626 -3.24 21.54 -17.16
N LEU A 627 -2.36 21.71 -16.19
CA LEU A 627 -1.11 20.99 -16.08
C LEU A 627 -1.07 20.24 -14.75
N ASN A 628 -1.03 18.92 -14.80
CA ASN A 628 -1.03 18.11 -13.59
C ASN A 628 0.05 17.04 -13.69
N PHE A 629 1.04 17.13 -12.83
CA PHE A 629 2.02 16.08 -12.54
C PHE A 629 2.18 15.95 -11.03
N TYR A 630 1.05 15.89 -10.32
CA TYR A 630 1.01 15.70 -8.87
C TYR A 630 1.35 14.26 -8.48
N MET A 631 2.06 14.06 -7.37
CA MET A 631 2.46 12.73 -6.89
C MET A 631 3.24 11.93 -7.95
N THR A 632 4.23 12.58 -8.58
CA THR A 632 5.16 11.95 -9.53
C THR A 632 6.59 12.17 -9.09
N ASP A 633 7.52 11.32 -9.51
CA ASP A 633 8.94 11.46 -9.20
C ASP A 633 9.66 12.45 -10.16
N LEU A 634 9.04 13.60 -10.44
CA LEU A 634 9.56 14.62 -11.37
C LEU A 634 10.13 15.84 -10.62
N PHE A 635 11.44 15.85 -10.37
CA PHE A 635 12.13 16.86 -9.57
C PHE A 635 13.05 17.78 -10.38
N ARG A 636 13.40 17.41 -11.62
CA ARG A 636 14.32 18.17 -12.50
C ARG A 636 13.64 19.27 -13.32
N VAL A 637 12.39 19.60 -12.97
CA VAL A 637 11.56 20.58 -13.67
C VAL A 637 11.96 22.00 -13.29
N SER A 638 12.10 22.91 -14.27
CA SER A 638 12.45 24.31 -13.97
C SER A 638 11.23 25.15 -13.58
N PHE A 639 11.30 25.85 -12.45
CA PHE A 639 10.25 26.78 -12.02
C PHE A 639 10.11 27.99 -12.93
N LYS A 640 11.20 28.37 -13.64
CA LYS A 640 11.15 29.42 -14.67
C LYS A 640 10.29 29.00 -15.85
N ASP A 641 10.28 27.71 -16.21
CA ASP A 641 9.40 27.18 -17.25
C ASP A 641 7.94 27.19 -16.79
N LEU A 642 7.64 26.85 -15.53
CA LEU A 642 6.29 26.98 -14.97
C LEU A 642 5.79 28.44 -15.00
N GLU A 643 6.64 29.38 -14.58
CA GLU A 643 6.33 30.80 -14.66
C GLU A 643 6.10 31.24 -16.11
N GLN A 644 6.94 30.79 -17.05
CA GLN A 644 6.79 31.09 -18.47
C GLN A 644 5.49 30.50 -19.05
N ILE A 645 5.09 29.29 -18.63
CA ILE A 645 3.79 28.70 -18.99
C ILE A 645 2.65 29.59 -18.50
N ALA A 646 2.70 30.07 -17.25
CA ALA A 646 1.71 30.99 -16.73
C ALA A 646 1.65 32.33 -17.50
N ARG A 647 2.80 32.84 -17.98
CA ARG A 647 2.84 34.04 -18.84
C ARG A 647 2.20 33.78 -20.20
N ASN A 648 2.51 32.63 -20.81
CA ASN A 648 2.09 32.30 -22.17
C ASN A 648 0.63 31.84 -22.24
N CYS A 649 0.12 31.18 -21.20
CA CYS A 649 -1.19 30.55 -21.18
C CYS A 649 -2.18 31.34 -20.31
N SER A 650 -2.90 32.28 -20.92
CA SER A 650 -3.87 33.15 -20.23
C SER A 650 -5.11 32.44 -19.67
N ASN A 651 -5.33 31.17 -20.03
CA ASN A 651 -6.44 30.34 -19.55
C ASN A 651 -5.99 29.22 -18.60
N LEU A 652 -4.78 29.32 -18.03
CA LEU A 652 -4.23 28.31 -17.11
C LEU A 652 -4.98 28.34 -15.76
N THR A 653 -5.96 27.45 -15.60
CA THR A 653 -6.89 27.45 -14.45
C THR A 653 -6.53 26.42 -13.39
N SER A 654 -5.80 25.36 -13.73
CA SER A 654 -5.44 24.29 -12.80
C SER A 654 -3.99 23.87 -13.00
N VAL A 655 -3.19 23.97 -11.95
CA VAL A 655 -1.81 23.50 -11.94
C VAL A 655 -1.59 22.65 -10.70
N LYS A 656 -1.21 21.39 -10.91
CA LYS A 656 -0.75 20.54 -9.81
C LYS A 656 0.65 20.03 -10.10
N VAL A 657 1.55 20.24 -9.14
CA VAL A 657 2.98 19.99 -9.25
C VAL A 657 3.39 18.95 -8.22
N SER A 658 4.47 18.21 -8.50
CA SER A 658 5.11 17.36 -7.48
C SER A 658 5.85 18.22 -6.45
N ASP A 659 6.62 17.58 -5.57
CA ASP A 659 7.35 18.26 -4.49
C ASP A 659 8.27 19.35 -5.06
N CYS A 660 7.98 20.61 -4.68
CA CYS A 660 8.73 21.77 -5.10
C CYS A 660 8.67 22.86 -4.03
N GLU A 661 9.75 23.58 -3.78
CA GLU A 661 9.76 24.64 -2.78
C GLU A 661 8.74 25.74 -3.15
N ILE A 662 7.81 26.05 -2.24
CA ILE A 662 6.71 27.01 -2.52
C ILE A 662 7.25 28.43 -2.76
N LEU A 663 8.39 28.77 -2.17
CA LEU A 663 9.05 30.06 -2.38
C LEU A 663 9.53 30.25 -3.82
N ASP A 664 9.93 29.19 -4.52
CA ASP A 664 10.33 29.25 -5.93
C ASP A 664 9.15 29.53 -6.87
N LEU A 665 7.92 29.28 -6.40
CA LEU A 665 6.69 29.52 -7.15
C LEU A 665 6.12 30.93 -6.97
N VAL A 666 6.76 31.81 -6.20
CA VAL A 666 6.27 33.18 -5.98
C VAL A 666 6.11 33.95 -7.31
N GLY A 667 7.07 33.82 -8.23
CA GLY A 667 6.97 34.41 -9.57
C GLY A 667 5.81 33.84 -10.40
N PHE A 668 5.64 32.51 -10.32
CA PHE A 668 4.52 31.79 -10.95
C PHE A 668 3.16 32.28 -10.43
N PHE A 669 2.96 32.37 -9.11
CA PHE A 669 1.69 32.81 -8.53
C PHE A 669 1.34 34.26 -8.87
N ARG A 670 2.33 35.16 -8.94
CA ARG A 670 2.11 36.54 -9.39
C ARG A 670 1.61 36.60 -10.84
N THR A 671 2.10 35.69 -11.67
CA THR A 671 1.76 35.65 -13.09
C THR A 671 0.42 34.94 -13.33
N ALA A 672 0.16 33.85 -12.63
CA ALA A 672 -1.01 32.98 -12.81
C ALA A 672 -2.30 33.57 -12.20
N SER A 673 -2.69 34.77 -12.61
CA SER A 673 -3.82 35.53 -12.03
C SER A 673 -5.20 34.87 -12.16
N VAL A 674 -5.38 33.98 -13.15
CA VAL A 674 -6.64 33.26 -13.40
C VAL A 674 -6.68 31.87 -12.74
N LEU A 675 -5.63 31.48 -12.01
CA LEU A 675 -5.51 30.16 -11.41
C LEU A 675 -6.61 29.94 -10.37
N GLU A 676 -7.34 28.84 -10.51
CA GLU A 676 -8.43 28.44 -9.62
C GLU A 676 -8.07 27.22 -8.77
N GLU A 677 -7.15 26.37 -9.25
CA GLU A 677 -6.68 25.17 -8.57
C GLU A 677 -5.16 25.10 -8.52
N PHE A 678 -4.65 24.85 -7.32
CA PHE A 678 -3.23 24.56 -7.08
C PHE A 678 -3.08 23.38 -6.13
N CYS A 679 -2.25 22.40 -6.49
CA CYS A 679 -1.78 21.38 -5.54
C CYS A 679 -0.28 21.14 -5.66
N GLY A 680 0.37 20.80 -4.54
CA GLY A 680 1.82 20.63 -4.40
C GLY A 680 2.45 21.71 -3.52
N GLY A 681 3.76 21.88 -3.62
CA GLY A 681 4.51 22.83 -2.79
C GLY A 681 5.02 22.20 -1.49
N SER A 682 6.32 22.25 -1.23
CA SER A 682 6.97 21.84 0.02
C SER A 682 7.39 23.06 0.82
N PHE A 683 7.64 22.86 2.12
CA PHE A 683 8.00 23.92 3.08
C PHE A 683 9.28 23.52 3.82
N ASN A 684 10.45 23.82 3.25
CA ASN A 684 11.75 23.39 3.80
C ASN A 684 12.53 24.50 4.53
N GLU A 685 12.13 25.76 4.34
CA GLU A 685 12.70 26.97 4.92
C GLU A 685 11.99 27.41 6.22
N GLN A 686 12.59 28.35 6.95
CA GLN A 686 12.00 28.93 8.17
C GLN A 686 10.64 29.61 7.91
N SER A 687 9.69 29.41 8.83
CA SER A 687 8.28 29.80 8.68
C SER A 687 8.04 31.27 8.32
N ASP A 688 8.84 32.20 8.86
CA ASP A 688 8.70 33.65 8.60
C ASP A 688 8.91 34.03 7.13
N ARG A 689 9.64 33.21 6.36
CA ARG A 689 9.93 33.49 4.94
C ARG A 689 8.70 33.30 4.06
N TYR A 690 7.73 32.47 4.45
CA TYR A 690 6.54 32.18 3.63
C TYR A 690 5.50 33.30 3.62
N ASN A 691 5.63 34.31 4.48
CA ASN A 691 4.76 35.50 4.47
C ASN A 691 4.77 36.26 3.13
N VAL A 692 5.80 36.04 2.30
CA VAL A 692 5.89 36.61 0.94
C VAL A 692 4.97 35.90 -0.06
N VAL A 693 4.54 34.66 0.22
CA VAL A 693 3.71 33.86 -0.67
C VAL A 693 2.31 34.46 -0.72
N ARG A 694 1.92 34.92 -1.91
CA ARG A 694 0.57 35.41 -2.17
C ARG A 694 -0.08 34.57 -3.24
N PHE A 695 -1.12 33.86 -2.87
CA PHE A 695 -1.88 33.02 -3.80
C PHE A 695 -2.72 33.86 -4.76
N PRO A 696 -2.99 33.34 -5.98
CA PRO A 696 -3.87 34.01 -6.94
C PRO A 696 -5.28 34.26 -6.39
N PRO A 697 -5.91 35.40 -6.73
CA PRO A 697 -7.17 35.82 -6.11
C PRO A 697 -8.38 34.94 -6.46
N LYS A 698 -8.32 34.16 -7.55
CA LYS A 698 -9.38 33.23 -7.96
C LYS A 698 -9.20 31.82 -7.37
N LEU A 699 -8.15 31.59 -6.60
CA LEU A 699 -7.84 30.27 -6.06
C LEU A 699 -8.95 29.81 -5.11
N CYS A 700 -9.59 28.69 -5.46
CA CYS A 700 -10.68 28.12 -4.67
C CYS A 700 -10.53 26.60 -4.47
N ARG A 701 -9.49 25.99 -5.03
CA ARG A 701 -9.16 24.57 -4.88
C ARG A 701 -7.68 24.46 -4.52
N LEU A 702 -7.38 23.98 -3.32
CA LEU A 702 -6.03 23.98 -2.77
C LEU A 702 -5.65 22.60 -2.24
N GLY A 703 -4.40 22.20 -2.43
CA GLY A 703 -3.79 21.10 -1.69
C GLY A 703 -2.29 21.30 -1.52
N LEU A 704 -1.84 21.64 -0.32
CA LEU A 704 -0.43 21.93 -0.06
C LEU A 704 0.23 20.70 0.58
N THR A 705 1.29 20.20 -0.05
CA THR A 705 2.06 19.06 0.44
C THR A 705 2.94 19.50 1.61
N TYR A 706 3.02 18.71 2.67
CA TYR A 706 3.89 18.95 3.83
C TYR A 706 3.67 20.27 4.59
N ILE A 707 2.54 20.95 4.40
CA ILE A 707 2.23 22.16 5.16
C ILE A 707 2.08 21.82 6.66
N GLY A 708 2.81 22.54 7.51
CA GLY A 708 2.75 22.43 8.97
C GLY A 708 1.94 23.55 9.63
N SER A 709 1.83 23.47 10.96
CA SER A 709 1.05 24.42 11.77
C SER A 709 1.56 25.86 11.65
N HIS A 710 2.87 26.04 11.50
CA HIS A 710 3.51 27.36 11.39
C HIS A 710 3.25 28.03 10.04
N GLU A 711 3.13 27.26 8.96
CA GLU A 711 2.92 27.76 7.60
C GLU A 711 1.44 27.89 7.25
N MET A 712 0.56 27.13 7.93
CA MET A 712 -0.90 27.17 7.76
C MET A 712 -1.51 28.59 7.65
N PRO A 713 -1.05 29.62 8.38
CA PRO A 713 -1.61 30.97 8.28
C PRO A 713 -1.59 31.60 6.88
N ILE A 714 -0.72 31.14 5.96
CA ILE A 714 -0.71 31.63 4.57
C ILE A 714 -2.03 31.35 3.84
N VAL A 715 -2.82 30.36 4.30
CA VAL A 715 -4.10 29.97 3.70
C VAL A 715 -5.26 30.83 4.22
N PHE A 716 -5.14 31.38 5.44
CA PHE A 716 -6.24 32.09 6.10
C PHE A 716 -6.84 33.27 5.30
N PRO A 717 -6.05 34.10 4.57
CA PRO A 717 -6.59 35.25 3.84
C PRO A 717 -7.66 34.92 2.79
N PHE A 718 -7.67 33.70 2.26
CA PHE A 718 -8.61 33.27 1.22
C PHE A 718 -9.37 31.98 1.56
N ALA A 719 -9.21 31.44 2.78
CA ALA A 719 -9.86 30.23 3.25
C ALA A 719 -11.38 30.22 3.05
N SER A 720 -12.04 31.38 3.21
CA SER A 720 -13.49 31.51 3.03
C SER A 720 -13.98 31.27 1.59
N SER A 721 -13.08 31.40 0.61
CA SER A 721 -13.35 31.18 -0.81
C SER A 721 -13.08 29.74 -1.26
N LEU A 722 -12.46 28.91 -0.41
CA LEU A 722 -12.14 27.53 -0.74
C LEU A 722 -13.39 26.67 -0.88
N LYS A 723 -13.46 25.96 -2.01
CA LYS A 723 -14.46 24.95 -2.36
C LYS A 723 -13.88 23.55 -2.34
N LYS A 724 -12.58 23.40 -2.60
CA LYS A 724 -11.85 22.14 -2.42
C LYS A 724 -10.61 22.36 -1.55
N LEU A 725 -10.42 21.49 -0.59
CA LEU A 725 -9.21 21.44 0.24
C LEU A 725 -8.72 19.99 0.33
N ASP A 726 -7.45 19.77 -0.01
CA ASP A 726 -6.75 18.49 0.03
C ASP A 726 -5.58 18.58 1.02
N LEU A 727 -5.74 17.90 2.15
CA LEU A 727 -4.78 17.81 3.25
C LEU A 727 -4.20 16.39 3.40
N LEU A 728 -4.32 15.54 2.37
CA LEU A 728 -3.86 14.14 2.44
C LEU A 728 -2.37 14.02 2.79
N TYR A 729 -1.56 15.00 2.38
CA TYR A 729 -0.12 15.03 2.61
C TYR A 729 0.30 16.20 3.50
N ALA A 730 -0.63 16.83 4.22
CA ALA A 730 -0.32 17.89 5.17
C ALA A 730 0.24 17.31 6.48
N LEU A 731 1.10 18.08 7.15
CA LEU A 731 1.68 17.78 8.47
C LEU A 731 0.95 18.56 9.57
N LEU A 732 -0.39 18.54 9.51
CA LEU A 732 -1.28 19.22 10.45
C LEU A 732 -1.87 18.21 11.44
N ASP A 733 -1.97 18.62 12.70
CA ASP A 733 -2.60 17.86 13.78
C ASP A 733 -4.12 18.06 13.83
N THR A 734 -4.80 17.46 14.83
CA THR A 734 -6.26 17.57 14.98
C THR A 734 -6.74 19.02 15.20
N GLU A 735 -6.00 19.81 15.98
CA GLU A 735 -6.36 21.19 16.33
C GLU A 735 -6.22 22.12 15.13
N ASP A 736 -5.15 21.95 14.36
CA ASP A 736 -4.90 22.67 13.12
C ASP A 736 -6.01 22.43 12.10
N HIS A 737 -6.44 21.17 11.95
CA HIS A 737 -7.59 20.82 11.11
C HIS A 737 -8.83 21.60 11.55
N CYS A 738 -9.13 21.60 12.84
CA CYS A 738 -10.27 22.34 13.38
C CYS A 738 -10.17 23.85 13.08
N LEU A 739 -8.99 24.44 13.24
CA LEU A 739 -8.75 25.86 13.03
C LEU A 739 -8.97 26.26 11.56
N LEU A 740 -8.47 25.46 10.63
CA LEU A 740 -8.60 25.71 9.19
C LEU A 740 -10.03 25.49 8.69
N ILE A 741 -10.68 24.40 9.12
CA ILE A 741 -12.05 24.05 8.70
C ILE A 741 -13.06 25.12 9.11
N LYS A 742 -12.94 25.68 10.33
CA LYS A 742 -13.81 26.79 10.80
C LYS A 742 -13.78 28.01 9.88
N ARG A 743 -12.71 28.20 9.11
CA ARG A 743 -12.54 29.33 8.18
C ARG A 743 -13.03 29.03 6.75
N CYS A 744 -13.46 27.79 6.47
CA CYS A 744 -13.83 27.32 5.13
C CYS A 744 -15.33 26.98 4.99
N PRO A 745 -16.28 27.91 5.19
CA PRO A 745 -17.72 27.60 5.17
C PRO A 745 -18.27 27.16 3.80
N ASN A 746 -17.56 27.46 2.71
CA ASN A 746 -17.97 27.14 1.33
C ASN A 746 -17.38 25.83 0.80
N LEU A 747 -16.77 25.02 1.67
CA LEU A 747 -16.11 23.78 1.28
C LEU A 747 -17.13 22.76 0.75
N GLU A 748 -16.90 22.29 -0.48
CA GLU A 748 -17.71 21.28 -1.17
C GLU A 748 -16.98 19.92 -1.23
N VAL A 749 -15.65 19.94 -1.29
CA VAL A 749 -14.80 18.75 -1.37
C VAL A 749 -13.69 18.85 -0.34
N PHE A 750 -13.57 17.81 0.48
CA PHE A 750 -12.53 17.74 1.50
C PHE A 750 -11.86 16.36 1.50
N GLU A 751 -10.53 16.36 1.41
CA GLU A 751 -9.70 15.15 1.41
C GLU A 751 -8.64 15.32 2.50
N THR A 752 -8.52 14.36 3.42
CA THR A 752 -7.54 14.42 4.53
C THR A 752 -7.19 13.00 5.02
N ARG A 753 -6.23 12.87 5.94
CA ARG A 753 -5.95 11.65 6.70
C ARG A 753 -6.86 11.54 7.93
N ASN A 754 -6.93 10.37 8.54
CA ASN A 754 -7.70 10.13 9.77
C ASN A 754 -7.26 10.97 10.98
N VAL A 755 -6.10 11.62 10.92
CA VAL A 755 -5.61 12.62 11.89
C VAL A 755 -6.64 13.71 12.20
N ILE A 756 -7.58 14.01 11.29
CA ILE A 756 -8.68 14.93 11.59
C ILE A 756 -9.48 14.59 12.86
N GLY A 757 -9.54 13.31 13.23
CA GLY A 757 -10.26 12.85 14.42
C GLY A 757 -11.78 13.10 14.40
N ASP A 758 -12.46 12.62 15.44
CA ASP A 758 -13.88 12.92 15.63
C ASP A 758 -14.14 14.41 15.88
N THR A 759 -13.24 15.09 16.61
CA THR A 759 -13.34 16.52 16.91
C THR A 759 -13.34 17.36 15.64
N GLY A 760 -12.41 17.09 14.70
CA GLY A 760 -12.37 17.80 13.42
C GLY A 760 -13.58 17.48 12.55
N LEU A 761 -14.12 16.26 12.61
CA LEU A 761 -15.36 15.91 11.91
C LEU A 761 -16.60 16.62 12.47
N GLU A 762 -16.69 16.81 13.77
CA GLU A 762 -17.74 17.59 14.41
C GLU A 762 -17.66 19.07 13.98
N VAL A 763 -16.46 19.64 13.94
CA VAL A 763 -16.22 21.00 13.45
C VAL A 763 -16.59 21.14 11.96
N LEU A 764 -16.23 20.14 11.14
CA LEU A 764 -16.60 20.08 9.73
C LEU A 764 -18.12 20.01 9.54
N ALA A 765 -18.78 19.16 10.32
CA ALA A 765 -20.23 19.01 10.34
C ALA A 765 -20.95 20.32 10.70
N GLN A 766 -20.38 21.12 11.60
CA GLN A 766 -20.94 22.42 12.01
C GLN A 766 -20.67 23.52 10.98
N SER A 767 -19.45 23.57 10.42
CA SER A 767 -18.96 24.71 9.63
C SER A 767 -19.28 24.61 8.14
N CYS A 768 -19.23 23.40 7.56
CA CYS A 768 -19.22 23.18 6.11
C CYS A 768 -20.51 22.51 5.61
N LYS A 769 -21.61 23.28 5.58
CA LYS A 769 -22.95 22.75 5.21
C LYS A 769 -23.10 22.37 3.74
N LYS A 770 -22.24 22.91 2.87
CA LYS A 770 -22.22 22.65 1.42
C LYS A 770 -21.35 21.45 1.02
N LEU A 771 -20.86 20.68 2.00
CA LEU A 771 -19.96 19.58 1.75
C LEU A 771 -20.66 18.46 0.97
N LYS A 772 -20.11 18.13 -0.20
CA LYS A 772 -20.63 17.09 -1.11
C LYS A 772 -19.76 15.86 -1.14
N ARG A 773 -18.44 16.01 -0.95
CA ARG A 773 -17.48 14.92 -1.05
C ARG A 773 -16.50 14.95 0.11
N LEU A 774 -16.45 13.87 0.87
CA LEU A 774 -15.49 13.66 1.94
C LEU A 774 -14.65 12.41 1.66
N ARG A 775 -13.33 12.54 1.76
CA ARG A 775 -12.39 11.43 1.76
C ARG A 775 -11.47 11.52 2.96
N ILE A 776 -11.44 10.48 3.76
CA ILE A 776 -10.52 10.31 4.87
C ILE A 776 -9.71 9.05 4.57
N GLU A 777 -8.41 9.19 4.35
CA GLU A 777 -7.47 8.08 4.17
C GLU A 777 -6.82 7.68 5.49
N ARG A 778 -6.28 6.46 5.53
CA ARG A 778 -5.50 5.98 6.67
C ARG A 778 -4.19 6.77 6.77
N GLY A 779 -3.89 7.33 7.94
CA GLY A 779 -2.57 7.88 8.29
C GLY A 779 -1.54 6.79 8.58
N ALA A 780 -0.30 7.16 8.87
CA ALA A 780 0.70 6.19 9.31
C ALA A 780 0.26 5.64 10.68
N ASP A 781 0.08 4.32 10.81
CA ASP A 781 -0.18 3.66 12.12
C ASP A 781 1.09 3.54 12.97
N GLU A 782 2.19 4.09 12.49
CA GLU A 782 3.39 4.30 13.28
C GLU A 782 3.13 5.53 14.16
N GLN A 783 3.41 5.39 15.45
CA GLN A 783 3.04 6.26 16.57
C GLN A 783 3.63 7.69 16.53
N LEU A 784 3.93 8.21 15.33
CA LEU A 784 4.65 9.45 15.07
C LEU A 784 3.77 10.71 15.12
N MET A 785 2.45 10.59 15.22
CA MET A 785 1.55 11.71 15.54
C MET A 785 0.50 11.22 16.54
N GLY A 786 0.96 10.94 17.76
CA GLY A 786 0.13 10.49 18.87
C GLY A 786 -0.70 11.63 19.46
N ASP A 787 -1.71 12.09 18.74
CA ASP A 787 -2.85 12.72 19.37
C ASP A 787 -3.83 11.59 19.73
N GLU A 788 -4.15 11.40 21.02
CA GLU A 788 -5.27 10.52 21.42
C GLU A 788 -6.60 10.93 20.73
N GLU A 789 -6.68 12.15 20.20
CA GLU A 789 -7.83 12.71 19.49
C GLU A 789 -7.88 12.40 17.98
N GLY A 790 -6.78 11.94 17.36
CA GLY A 790 -6.65 11.68 15.91
C GLY A 790 -7.39 10.42 15.42
N VAL A 791 -8.41 9.97 16.16
CA VAL A 791 -9.19 8.76 15.88
C VAL A 791 -10.56 9.13 15.32
N VAL A 792 -10.91 8.52 14.19
CA VAL A 792 -12.23 8.67 13.57
C VAL A 792 -13.11 7.48 13.94
N SER A 793 -14.28 7.75 14.50
CA SER A 793 -15.20 6.74 15.00
C SER A 793 -16.66 6.97 14.57
N HIS A 794 -17.57 6.16 15.13
CA HIS A 794 -19.01 6.32 15.02
C HIS A 794 -19.49 7.72 15.43
N ARG A 795 -18.77 8.41 16.33
CA ARG A 795 -19.12 9.75 16.82
C ARG A 795 -19.00 10.81 15.72
N GLY A 796 -17.84 10.89 15.06
CA GLY A 796 -17.61 11.78 13.93
C GLY A 796 -18.48 11.44 12.71
N LEU A 797 -18.68 10.15 12.42
CA LEU A 797 -19.58 9.73 11.34
C LEU A 797 -21.03 10.16 11.57
N THR A 798 -21.51 10.05 12.81
CA THR A 798 -22.87 10.49 13.19
C THR A 798 -23.01 12.01 13.08
N ALA A 799 -22.01 12.75 13.56
CA ALA A 799 -21.97 14.21 13.46
C ALA A 799 -22.01 14.67 12.00
N LEU A 800 -21.21 14.05 11.12
CA LEU A 800 -21.20 14.33 9.68
C LEU A 800 -22.55 14.08 9.02
N ALA A 801 -23.16 12.93 9.30
CA ALA A 801 -24.46 12.58 8.73
C ALA A 801 -25.51 13.65 9.06
N GLN A 802 -25.52 14.14 10.30
CA GLN A 802 -26.46 15.15 10.78
C GLN A 802 -26.10 16.57 10.28
N GLY A 803 -24.82 16.88 10.14
CA GLY A 803 -24.34 18.22 9.82
C GLY A 803 -24.27 18.55 8.33
N CYS A 804 -23.91 17.58 7.49
CA CYS A 804 -23.62 17.75 6.06
C CYS A 804 -24.64 16.98 5.19
N LEU A 805 -25.85 17.53 5.03
CA LEU A 805 -26.96 16.86 4.35
C LEU A 805 -26.81 16.77 2.81
N GLU A 806 -25.88 17.55 2.23
CA GLU A 806 -25.60 17.56 0.80
C GLU A 806 -24.56 16.50 0.37
N LEU A 807 -24.11 15.63 1.29
CA LEU A 807 -23.11 14.60 0.98
C LEU A 807 -23.58 13.65 -0.13
N GLU A 808 -22.75 13.56 -1.18
CA GLU A 808 -22.92 12.68 -2.34
C GLU A 808 -21.86 11.57 -2.38
N TYR A 809 -20.71 11.79 -1.74
CA TYR A 809 -19.57 10.88 -1.69
C TYR A 809 -18.97 10.86 -0.27
N ILE A 810 -18.83 9.67 0.31
CA ILE A 810 -18.07 9.43 1.54
C ILE A 810 -17.14 8.26 1.30
N ALA A 811 -15.85 8.45 1.55
CA ALA A 811 -14.89 7.36 1.69
C ALA A 811 -14.10 7.56 2.97
N ILE A 812 -14.20 6.63 3.92
CA ILE A 812 -13.70 6.82 5.28
C ILE A 812 -13.05 5.54 5.81
N TYR A 813 -11.86 5.69 6.38
CA TYR A 813 -11.27 4.68 7.27
C TYR A 813 -11.64 5.05 8.70
N VAL A 814 -12.28 4.12 9.42
CA VAL A 814 -12.77 4.31 10.79
C VAL A 814 -12.10 3.31 11.72
N SER A 815 -11.80 3.71 12.95
CA SER A 815 -11.25 2.80 13.96
C SER A 815 -12.36 2.08 14.74
N ASN A 816 -13.53 2.68 14.87
CA ASN A 816 -14.69 2.09 15.56
C ASN A 816 -16.01 2.53 14.91
N ILE A 817 -17.02 1.65 14.89
CA ILE A 817 -18.29 1.82 14.18
C ILE A 817 -19.45 1.17 14.95
N THR A 818 -20.68 1.65 14.74
CA THR A 818 -21.91 1.09 15.33
C THR A 818 -23.07 1.03 14.34
N ASN A 819 -24.06 0.17 14.59
CA ASN A 819 -25.30 0.12 13.79
C ASN A 819 -25.99 1.49 13.78
N ALA A 820 -26.06 2.17 14.93
CA ALA A 820 -26.67 3.49 15.08
C ALA A 820 -26.03 4.57 14.18
N SER A 821 -24.70 4.54 14.01
CA SER A 821 -24.02 5.49 13.12
C SER A 821 -24.36 5.26 11.64
N LEU A 822 -24.47 4.01 11.19
CA LEU A 822 -24.91 3.67 9.83
C LEU A 822 -26.40 4.00 9.62
N GLU A 823 -27.23 3.79 10.63
CA GLU A 823 -28.63 4.24 10.65
C GLU A 823 -28.73 5.76 10.49
N SER A 824 -27.89 6.52 11.18
CA SER A 824 -27.81 7.98 11.04
C SER A 824 -27.47 8.39 9.61
N VAL A 825 -26.45 7.77 9.00
CA VAL A 825 -26.10 8.02 7.58
C VAL A 825 -27.29 7.73 6.66
N GLY A 826 -27.94 6.56 6.83
CA GLY A 826 -29.14 6.20 6.09
C GLY A 826 -30.29 7.19 6.28
N THR A 827 -30.42 7.76 7.47
CA THR A 827 -31.50 8.68 7.84
C THR A 827 -31.29 10.06 7.23
N TYR A 828 -30.08 10.63 7.31
CA TYR A 828 -29.84 12.02 6.96
C TYR A 828 -29.20 12.22 5.57
N SER A 829 -28.28 11.35 5.14
CA SER A 829 -27.51 11.52 3.89
C SER A 829 -28.23 10.97 2.66
N LYS A 830 -29.38 11.55 2.31
CA LYS A 830 -30.25 11.07 1.22
C LYS A 830 -29.68 11.25 -0.19
N ASN A 831 -28.70 12.13 -0.36
CA ASN A 831 -28.06 12.39 -1.66
C ASN A 831 -26.89 11.47 -1.97
N LEU A 832 -26.53 10.58 -1.04
CA LEU A 832 -25.36 9.74 -1.13
C LEU A 832 -25.42 8.79 -2.34
N SER A 833 -24.38 8.87 -3.17
CA SER A 833 -24.25 8.11 -4.42
C SER A 833 -23.07 7.14 -4.42
N ASP A 834 -22.07 7.42 -3.58
CA ASP A 834 -20.86 6.61 -3.37
C ASP A 834 -20.55 6.60 -1.86
N PHE A 835 -20.63 5.43 -1.23
CA PHE A 835 -20.30 5.24 0.18
C PHE A 835 -19.27 4.15 0.32
N ARG A 836 -18.17 4.45 1.01
CA ARG A 836 -17.07 3.52 1.24
C ARG A 836 -16.63 3.61 2.69
N LEU A 837 -16.64 2.47 3.36
CA LEU A 837 -16.20 2.36 4.73
C LEU A 837 -15.20 1.22 4.86
N VAL A 838 -14.06 1.51 5.48
CA VAL A 838 -13.06 0.53 5.88
C VAL A 838 -12.87 0.63 7.38
N LEU A 839 -13.10 -0.47 8.10
CA LEU A 839 -12.87 -0.57 9.53
C LEU A 839 -11.43 -1.05 9.77
N LEU A 840 -10.66 -0.28 10.53
CA LEU A 840 -9.25 -0.56 10.85
C LEU A 840 -9.13 -1.65 11.94
N ASP A 841 -8.02 -2.40 11.90
CA ASP A 841 -7.72 -3.48 12.86
C ASP A 841 -7.12 -2.99 14.19
N GLY A 842 -6.93 -1.68 14.37
CA GLY A 842 -6.22 -1.10 15.52
C GLY A 842 -6.90 -1.31 16.88
N GLU A 843 -8.23 -1.39 16.93
CA GLU A 843 -9.01 -1.53 18.18
C GLU A 843 -9.30 -3.00 18.52
N GLU A 844 -8.96 -3.48 19.73
CA GLU A 844 -9.25 -4.88 20.10
C GLU A 844 -10.76 -5.18 20.16
N ARG A 845 -11.58 -4.21 20.59
CA ARG A 845 -13.04 -4.36 20.71
C ARG A 845 -13.76 -3.27 19.94
N ILE A 846 -14.64 -3.67 19.02
CA ILE A 846 -15.60 -2.76 18.39
C ILE A 846 -16.85 -2.72 19.23
N THR A 847 -17.45 -1.54 19.34
CA THR A 847 -18.58 -1.28 20.24
C THR A 847 -19.82 -2.12 19.90
N ASP A 848 -20.12 -2.34 18.61
CA ASP A 848 -21.37 -2.93 18.17
C ASP A 848 -21.19 -3.74 16.88
N LEU A 849 -20.78 -5.01 17.02
CA LEU A 849 -20.75 -6.02 15.96
C LEU A 849 -21.71 -7.17 16.31
N PRO A 850 -22.43 -7.76 15.33
CA PRO A 850 -22.38 -7.49 13.89
C PRO A 850 -23.18 -6.25 13.43
N LEU A 851 -22.86 -5.72 12.24
CA LEU A 851 -23.43 -4.45 11.70
C LEU A 851 -24.67 -4.63 10.79
N ASP A 852 -25.35 -5.77 10.87
CA ASP A 852 -26.39 -6.16 9.91
C ASP A 852 -27.53 -5.14 9.80
N ASN A 853 -28.00 -4.62 10.93
CA ASN A 853 -29.15 -3.71 11.00
C ASN A 853 -28.79 -2.29 10.52
N GLY A 854 -27.59 -1.84 10.84
CA GLY A 854 -27.04 -0.57 10.40
C GLY A 854 -26.84 -0.53 8.90
N VAL A 855 -26.25 -1.59 8.33
CA VAL A 855 -26.11 -1.75 6.87
C VAL A 855 -27.47 -1.78 6.19
N ARG A 856 -28.44 -2.51 6.75
CA ARG A 856 -29.82 -2.53 6.25
C ARG A 856 -30.45 -1.14 6.23
N ALA A 857 -30.32 -0.38 7.32
CA ALA A 857 -30.89 0.96 7.41
C ALA A 857 -30.23 1.94 6.46
N LEU A 858 -28.89 1.90 6.34
CA LEU A 858 -28.12 2.70 5.40
C LEU A 858 -28.58 2.47 3.96
N LEU A 859 -28.67 1.21 3.53
CA LEU A 859 -29.04 0.87 2.15
C LEU A 859 -30.52 1.19 1.84
N ARG A 860 -31.42 1.03 2.82
CA ARG A 860 -32.82 1.45 2.67
C ARG A 860 -32.97 2.97 2.63
N GLY A 861 -32.12 3.70 3.35
CA GLY A 861 -32.18 5.14 3.46
C GLY A 861 -31.54 5.89 2.28
N CYS A 862 -30.44 5.37 1.74
CA CYS A 862 -29.66 5.96 0.66
C CYS A 862 -30.04 5.40 -0.72
N GLU A 863 -31.24 5.70 -1.21
CA GLU A 863 -31.77 5.10 -2.45
C GLU A 863 -31.00 5.50 -3.74
N LYS A 864 -30.23 6.60 -3.70
CA LYS A 864 -29.41 7.10 -4.82
C LYS A 864 -28.07 6.38 -4.95
N LEU A 865 -27.75 5.47 -4.03
CA LEU A 865 -26.46 4.80 -3.98
C LEU A 865 -26.19 3.97 -5.25
N ARG A 866 -25.02 4.18 -5.83
CA ARG A 866 -24.55 3.50 -7.06
C ARG A 866 -23.24 2.78 -6.87
N ARG A 867 -22.49 3.15 -5.85
CA ARG A 867 -21.19 2.59 -5.47
C ARG A 867 -21.18 2.38 -3.97
N PHE A 868 -20.81 1.19 -3.56
CA PHE A 868 -20.84 0.81 -2.16
C PHE A 868 -19.59 0.00 -1.84
N ALA A 869 -18.82 0.39 -0.83
CA ALA A 869 -17.74 -0.41 -0.33
C ALA A 869 -17.88 -0.59 1.18
N LEU A 870 -17.72 -1.83 1.63
CA LEU A 870 -17.78 -2.19 3.03
C LEU A 870 -16.67 -3.21 3.30
N TYR A 871 -15.61 -2.75 3.95
CA TYR A 871 -14.48 -3.58 4.36
C TYR A 871 -14.44 -3.60 5.88
N LEU A 872 -14.72 -4.76 6.46
CA LEU A 872 -14.85 -4.93 7.91
C LEU A 872 -13.71 -5.82 8.43
N ARG A 873 -13.92 -6.37 9.63
CA ARG A 873 -13.08 -7.40 10.26
C ARG A 873 -13.88 -8.71 10.34
N PRO A 874 -13.24 -9.86 10.59
CA PRO A 874 -13.96 -11.11 10.83
C PRO A 874 -15.08 -10.94 11.88
N GLY A 875 -16.28 -11.44 11.58
CA GLY A 875 -17.48 -11.27 12.42
C GLY A 875 -18.16 -9.90 12.30
N GLY A 876 -17.72 -9.03 11.37
CA GLY A 876 -18.27 -7.70 11.18
C GLY A 876 -19.67 -7.66 10.57
N LEU A 877 -19.99 -8.64 9.70
CA LEU A 877 -21.28 -8.76 9.03
C LEU A 877 -21.63 -10.22 8.83
N THR A 878 -22.82 -10.62 9.25
CA THR A 878 -23.26 -12.02 9.14
C THR A 878 -23.79 -12.33 7.73
N ASP A 879 -24.10 -13.60 7.49
CA ASP A 879 -24.83 -14.03 6.28
C ASP A 879 -26.17 -13.27 6.09
N VAL A 880 -26.85 -12.92 7.18
CA VAL A 880 -28.11 -12.15 7.14
C VAL A 880 -27.84 -10.72 6.67
N GLY A 881 -26.81 -10.08 7.23
CA GLY A 881 -26.36 -8.75 6.81
C GLY A 881 -25.93 -8.72 5.34
N LEU A 882 -25.20 -9.74 4.88
CA LEU A 882 -24.80 -9.89 3.49
C LEU A 882 -26.02 -10.08 2.56
N GLY A 883 -27.01 -10.87 2.97
CA GLY A 883 -28.30 -10.97 2.29
C GLY A 883 -29.07 -9.64 2.21
N TYR A 884 -29.01 -8.81 3.26
CA TYR A 884 -29.57 -7.45 3.22
C TYR A 884 -28.88 -6.56 2.20
N ILE A 885 -27.56 -6.67 2.03
CA ILE A 885 -26.85 -5.97 0.96
C ILE A 885 -27.44 -6.36 -0.39
N GLY A 886 -27.62 -7.66 -0.66
CA GLY A 886 -28.25 -8.15 -1.88
C GLY A 886 -29.64 -7.54 -2.11
N ARG A 887 -30.48 -7.56 -1.07
CA ARG A 887 -31.90 -7.17 -1.14
C ARG A 887 -32.12 -5.66 -1.27
N TYR A 888 -31.34 -4.82 -0.59
CA TYR A 888 -31.60 -3.39 -0.45
C TYR A 888 -30.69 -2.50 -1.31
N SER A 889 -29.94 -3.05 -2.27
CA SER A 889 -29.02 -2.30 -3.15
C SER A 889 -29.43 -2.29 -4.64
N PRO A 890 -30.69 -1.98 -5.01
CA PRO A 890 -31.19 -2.16 -6.37
C PRO A 890 -30.48 -1.31 -7.43
N ASN A 891 -29.90 -0.17 -7.03
CA ASN A 891 -29.26 0.80 -7.90
C ASN A 891 -27.72 0.70 -7.92
N VAL A 892 -27.13 -0.12 -7.04
CA VAL A 892 -25.69 -0.24 -6.90
C VAL A 892 -25.11 -1.00 -8.10
N ARG A 893 -24.04 -0.47 -8.68
CA ARG A 893 -23.37 -0.99 -9.89
C ARG A 893 -21.96 -1.46 -9.63
N TRP A 894 -21.32 -0.94 -8.59
CA TRP A 894 -20.01 -1.37 -8.15
C TRP A 894 -20.04 -1.64 -6.66
N MET A 895 -19.53 -2.79 -6.26
CA MET A 895 -19.34 -3.16 -4.86
C MET A 895 -17.91 -3.60 -4.59
N LEU A 896 -17.38 -3.17 -3.45
CA LEU A 896 -16.18 -3.74 -2.82
C LEU A 896 -16.58 -4.29 -1.45
N LEU A 897 -16.39 -5.58 -1.21
CA LEU A 897 -16.74 -6.23 0.04
C LEU A 897 -15.50 -6.89 0.65
N GLY A 898 -15.25 -6.64 1.94
CA GLY A 898 -14.12 -7.25 2.66
C GLY A 898 -14.53 -7.77 4.03
N TYR A 899 -14.09 -8.99 4.37
CA TYR A 899 -14.46 -9.69 5.62
C TYR A 899 -15.98 -9.68 5.91
N VAL A 900 -16.80 -9.96 4.89
CA VAL A 900 -18.27 -10.03 5.05
C VAL A 900 -18.76 -11.46 4.89
N GLY A 901 -19.86 -11.79 5.59
CA GLY A 901 -20.46 -13.11 5.55
C GLY A 901 -19.72 -14.12 6.41
N ASP A 902 -20.46 -15.12 6.89
CA ASP A 902 -19.95 -16.21 7.71
C ASP A 902 -19.79 -17.50 6.88
N SER A 903 -20.59 -17.67 5.82
CA SER A 903 -20.59 -18.87 5.00
C SER A 903 -21.04 -18.62 3.55
N ASP A 904 -20.85 -19.64 2.71
CA ASP A 904 -21.35 -19.65 1.33
C ASP A 904 -22.85 -19.29 1.20
N ASN A 905 -23.67 -19.59 2.22
CA ASN A 905 -25.09 -19.25 2.20
C ASN A 905 -25.31 -17.73 2.14
N GLY A 906 -24.51 -16.93 2.86
CA GLY A 906 -24.59 -15.48 2.81
C GLY A 906 -24.32 -14.94 1.41
N LEU A 907 -23.31 -15.47 0.73
CA LEU A 907 -22.98 -15.09 -0.65
C LEU A 907 -24.10 -15.48 -1.63
N LEU A 908 -24.68 -16.68 -1.46
CA LEU A 908 -25.79 -17.13 -2.31
C LEU A 908 -27.04 -16.27 -2.09
N GLU A 909 -27.42 -15.94 -0.85
CA GLU A 909 -28.52 -15.01 -0.57
C GLU A 909 -28.26 -13.62 -1.13
N PHE A 910 -27.04 -13.10 -1.02
CA PHE A 910 -26.62 -11.86 -1.65
C PHE A 910 -26.84 -11.89 -3.18
N SER A 911 -26.44 -13.00 -3.82
CA SER A 911 -26.49 -13.15 -5.28
C SER A 911 -27.89 -13.22 -5.87
N LYS A 912 -28.91 -13.57 -5.06
CA LYS A 912 -30.33 -13.48 -5.46
C LYS A 912 -30.81 -12.04 -5.66
N GLY A 913 -30.10 -11.07 -5.09
CA GLY A 913 -30.40 -9.64 -5.15
C GLY A 913 -29.60 -8.88 -6.23
N CYS A 914 -29.21 -7.65 -5.91
CA CYS A 914 -28.27 -6.83 -6.69
C CYS A 914 -28.55 -6.75 -8.22
N PRO A 915 -29.76 -6.36 -8.66
CA PRO A 915 -30.16 -6.43 -10.07
C PRO A 915 -29.32 -5.55 -11.01
N SER A 916 -28.69 -4.49 -10.48
CA SER A 916 -27.87 -3.54 -11.25
C SER A 916 -26.37 -3.73 -11.09
N LEU A 917 -25.90 -4.72 -10.33
CA LEU A 917 -24.49 -4.88 -9.99
C LEU A 917 -23.70 -5.32 -11.22
N GLN A 918 -22.76 -4.47 -11.65
CA GLN A 918 -21.94 -4.69 -12.85
C GLN A 918 -20.52 -5.11 -12.51
N LYS A 919 -19.99 -4.63 -11.40
CA LYS A 919 -18.62 -4.86 -10.98
C LYS A 919 -18.59 -5.24 -9.50
N LEU A 920 -18.11 -6.43 -9.19
CA LEU A 920 -17.96 -6.93 -7.83
C LEU A 920 -16.47 -7.17 -7.54
N GLU A 921 -15.99 -6.61 -6.44
CA GLU A 921 -14.64 -6.79 -5.91
C GLU A 921 -14.80 -7.35 -4.49
N MET A 922 -14.16 -8.48 -4.21
CA MET A 922 -14.23 -9.13 -2.90
C MET A 922 -12.85 -9.47 -2.40
N ARG A 923 -12.59 -9.23 -1.12
CA ARG A 923 -11.28 -9.51 -0.52
C ARG A 923 -11.43 -10.11 0.86
N ASP A 924 -10.58 -11.08 1.18
CA ASP A 924 -10.52 -11.72 2.50
C ASP A 924 -11.90 -12.20 2.97
N CYS A 925 -12.64 -12.82 2.03
CA CYS A 925 -13.94 -13.43 2.25
C CYS A 925 -13.80 -14.93 1.97
N TYR A 926 -13.94 -15.76 3.00
CA TYR A 926 -13.69 -17.21 2.95
C TYR A 926 -14.83 -17.99 2.27
N PHE A 927 -15.24 -17.56 1.08
CA PHE A 927 -16.22 -18.28 0.25
C PHE A 927 -15.52 -19.33 -0.62
N SER A 928 -16.21 -20.43 -0.88
CA SER A 928 -15.70 -21.49 -1.76
C SER A 928 -15.70 -21.06 -3.23
N GLU A 929 -14.80 -21.66 -4.03
CA GLU A 929 -14.78 -21.51 -5.49
C GLU A 929 -16.15 -21.79 -6.12
N ARG A 930 -16.83 -22.81 -5.63
CA ARG A 930 -18.15 -23.24 -6.10
C ARG A 930 -19.23 -22.19 -5.80
N ALA A 931 -19.25 -21.62 -4.59
CA ALA A 931 -20.21 -20.58 -4.22
C ALA A 931 -19.96 -19.29 -5.02
N LEU A 932 -18.70 -18.89 -5.20
CA LEU A 932 -18.32 -17.76 -6.06
C LEU A 932 -18.81 -17.97 -7.50
N ALA A 933 -18.63 -19.17 -8.04
CA ALA A 933 -19.09 -19.49 -9.39
C ALA A 933 -20.62 -19.40 -9.53
N TYR A 934 -21.37 -19.97 -8.59
CA TYR A 934 -22.84 -19.89 -8.60
C TYR A 934 -23.35 -18.47 -8.39
N ALA A 935 -22.75 -17.71 -7.48
CA ALA A 935 -23.11 -16.31 -7.27
C ALA A 935 -22.90 -15.47 -8.53
N ALA A 936 -21.79 -15.70 -9.25
CA ALA A 936 -21.50 -15.00 -10.50
C ALA A 936 -22.54 -15.30 -11.61
N LEU A 937 -23.15 -16.49 -11.59
CA LEU A 937 -24.23 -16.87 -12.51
C LEU A 937 -25.59 -16.28 -12.11
N GLN A 938 -25.86 -16.16 -10.81
CA GLN A 938 -27.12 -15.60 -10.31
C GLN A 938 -27.20 -14.08 -10.47
N LEU A 939 -26.06 -13.38 -10.41
CA LEU A 939 -26.00 -11.92 -10.57
C LEU A 939 -26.25 -11.49 -12.03
N PRO A 940 -27.43 -10.90 -12.35
CA PRO A 940 -27.90 -10.78 -13.74
C PRO A 940 -27.13 -9.72 -14.55
N SER A 941 -26.58 -8.71 -13.88
CA SER A 941 -25.90 -7.58 -14.51
C SER A 941 -24.37 -7.69 -14.45
N LEU A 942 -23.82 -8.75 -13.85
CA LEU A 942 -22.40 -8.83 -13.55
C LEU A 942 -21.56 -8.92 -14.83
N ARG A 943 -20.55 -8.04 -14.93
CA ARG A 943 -19.63 -7.96 -16.08
C ARG A 943 -18.16 -8.03 -15.71
N TYR A 944 -17.85 -7.89 -14.43
CA TYR A 944 -16.52 -7.91 -13.89
C TYR A 944 -16.58 -8.43 -12.46
N LEU A 945 -15.71 -9.38 -12.14
CA LEU A 945 -15.51 -9.97 -10.82
C LEU A 945 -14.01 -9.97 -10.53
N TRP A 946 -13.61 -9.46 -9.36
CA TRP A 946 -12.28 -9.68 -8.82
C TRP A 946 -12.40 -10.19 -7.39
N VAL A 947 -11.67 -11.25 -7.06
CA VAL A 947 -11.69 -11.88 -5.74
C VAL A 947 -10.25 -12.15 -5.30
N GLN A 948 -9.94 -11.88 -4.03
CA GLN A 948 -8.69 -12.27 -3.37
C GLN A 948 -9.01 -12.90 -2.02
N GLY A 949 -8.33 -13.98 -1.64
CA GLY A 949 -8.52 -14.61 -0.33
C GLY A 949 -9.84 -15.38 -0.22
N TYR A 950 -9.97 -16.42 -1.04
CA TYR A 950 -11.11 -17.36 -1.09
C TYR A 950 -10.67 -18.78 -0.74
N GLU A 951 -11.60 -19.68 -0.42
CA GLU A 951 -11.29 -21.09 -0.16
C GLU A 951 -11.03 -21.85 -1.47
N ALA A 952 -9.75 -21.96 -1.83
CA ALA A 952 -9.31 -22.68 -3.02
C ALA A 952 -9.46 -24.20 -2.84
N SER A 953 -10.06 -24.86 -3.84
CA SER A 953 -10.13 -26.33 -3.87
C SER A 953 -8.76 -26.93 -4.18
N SER A 954 -8.48 -28.14 -3.71
CA SER A 954 -7.20 -28.84 -3.96
C SER A 954 -6.97 -29.23 -5.43
N GLN A 955 -7.92 -28.95 -6.34
CA GLN A 955 -7.90 -29.32 -7.76
C GLN A 955 -8.07 -28.10 -8.69
N SER A 956 -6.94 -27.51 -9.10
CA SER A 956 -6.73 -26.73 -10.34
C SER A 956 -7.82 -25.72 -10.79
N GLY A 957 -8.61 -25.12 -9.88
CA GLY A 957 -9.66 -24.15 -10.22
C GLY A 957 -10.85 -24.74 -11.01
N ARG A 958 -11.09 -26.05 -10.94
CA ARG A 958 -12.20 -26.71 -11.70
C ARG A 958 -13.57 -26.19 -11.29
N ASP A 959 -13.78 -25.91 -10.01
CA ASP A 959 -15.08 -25.42 -9.53
C ASP A 959 -15.41 -24.03 -10.09
N LEU A 960 -14.39 -23.21 -10.39
CA LEU A 960 -14.56 -21.92 -11.05
C LEU A 960 -15.04 -22.06 -12.49
N LEU A 961 -14.74 -23.17 -13.17
CA LEU A 961 -15.27 -23.42 -14.52
C LEU A 961 -16.79 -23.54 -14.55
N ALA A 962 -17.44 -23.76 -13.41
CA ALA A 962 -18.91 -23.72 -13.34
C ALA A 962 -19.49 -22.36 -13.77
N MET A 963 -18.73 -21.26 -13.67
CA MET A 963 -19.16 -19.94 -14.16
C MET A 963 -18.77 -19.65 -15.62
N ALA A 964 -18.10 -20.60 -16.30
CA ALA A 964 -17.70 -20.43 -17.69
C ALA A 964 -18.93 -20.32 -18.61
N ARG A 965 -18.92 -19.32 -19.49
CA ARG A 965 -20.00 -19.00 -20.42
C ARG A 965 -19.46 -18.16 -21.58
N PRO A 966 -20.15 -18.06 -22.72
CA PRO A 966 -19.66 -17.28 -23.86
C PRO A 966 -19.27 -15.86 -23.47
N PHE A 967 -18.14 -15.38 -24.00
CA PHE A 967 -17.58 -14.06 -23.72
C PHE A 967 -17.11 -13.84 -22.27
N TRP A 968 -17.20 -14.83 -21.37
CA TRP A 968 -16.74 -14.69 -19.98
C TRP A 968 -15.34 -15.27 -19.83
N ASN A 969 -14.34 -14.38 -19.71
CA ASN A 969 -12.96 -14.76 -19.48
C ASN A 969 -12.71 -14.91 -17.98
N ILE A 970 -11.89 -15.88 -17.59
CA ILE A 970 -11.48 -16.12 -16.20
C ILE A 970 -9.94 -16.20 -16.18
N GLU A 971 -9.32 -15.41 -15.31
CA GLU A 971 -7.87 -15.35 -15.10
C GLU A 971 -7.58 -15.61 -13.63
N LEU A 972 -6.57 -16.44 -13.37
CA LEU A 972 -6.03 -16.70 -12.04
C LEU A 972 -4.67 -16.02 -11.88
N ILE A 973 -4.48 -15.35 -10.75
CA ILE A 973 -3.16 -14.89 -10.30
C ILE A 973 -2.78 -15.78 -9.12
N PRO A 974 -1.81 -16.71 -9.27
CA PRO A 974 -1.45 -17.63 -8.22
C PRO A 974 -0.93 -16.92 -6.98
N ALA A 975 -1.10 -17.56 -5.83
CA ALA A 975 -0.53 -17.08 -4.59
C ALA A 975 1.00 -17.01 -4.66
N ARG A 976 1.60 -15.87 -4.28
CA ARG A 976 3.06 -15.75 -4.17
C ARG A 976 3.53 -16.52 -2.93
N ARG A 977 4.48 -17.44 -3.11
CA ARG A 977 5.00 -18.35 -2.08
C ARG A 977 5.86 -17.61 -1.05
N VAL A 978 5.22 -16.89 -0.14
CA VAL A 978 5.74 -16.67 1.21
C VAL A 978 4.70 -17.31 2.12
N ILE A 979 4.98 -18.52 2.59
CA ILE A 979 4.04 -19.30 3.40
C ILE A 979 4.18 -18.83 4.85
N THR A 980 3.16 -18.16 5.38
CA THR A 980 3.01 -17.89 6.81
C THR A 980 1.90 -18.77 7.36
N THR A 981 2.14 -19.46 8.47
CA THR A 981 1.10 -20.28 9.11
C THR A 981 0.16 -19.39 9.90
N ASN A 982 -1.14 -19.42 9.60
CA ASN A 982 -2.15 -18.71 10.40
C ASN A 982 -2.43 -19.46 11.73
N GLN A 983 -3.23 -18.82 12.59
CA GLN A 983 -3.54 -19.22 13.96
C GLN A 983 -4.06 -20.67 14.07
N LEU A 984 -4.82 -21.14 13.07
CA LEU A 984 -5.36 -22.51 12.95
C LEU A 984 -4.37 -23.55 12.39
N GLY A 985 -3.11 -23.17 12.13
CA GLY A 985 -2.10 -24.08 11.57
C GLY A 985 -2.22 -24.31 10.06
N HIS A 986 -3.06 -23.56 9.35
CA HIS A 986 -3.08 -23.60 7.88
C HIS A 986 -1.94 -22.75 7.31
N LYS A 987 -1.27 -23.28 6.29
CA LYS A 987 -0.29 -22.55 5.49
C LYS A 987 -1.03 -21.49 4.68
N VAL A 988 -0.94 -20.22 5.07
CA VAL A 988 -1.52 -19.10 4.32
C VAL A 988 -0.41 -18.43 3.50
N PRO A 989 -0.58 -18.24 2.20
CA PRO A 989 0.33 -17.42 1.43
C PRO A 989 0.18 -15.94 1.82
N GLN A 990 1.29 -15.22 2.00
CA GLN A 990 1.35 -13.78 2.29
C GLN A 990 0.55 -12.93 1.27
N HIS A 991 0.39 -13.45 0.05
CA HIS A 991 -0.54 -12.94 -0.95
C HIS A 991 -1.41 -14.11 -1.45
N PRO A 992 -2.68 -14.20 -1.02
CA PRO A 992 -3.61 -15.22 -1.49
C PRO A 992 -3.80 -15.20 -3.01
N ALA A 993 -4.29 -16.29 -3.59
CA ALA A 993 -4.60 -16.35 -5.02
C ALA A 993 -5.72 -15.36 -5.38
N HIS A 994 -5.69 -14.83 -6.62
CA HIS A 994 -6.71 -13.91 -7.12
C HIS A 994 -7.49 -14.58 -8.27
N ILE A 995 -8.79 -14.29 -8.29
CA ILE A 995 -9.66 -14.55 -9.44
C ILE A 995 -9.97 -13.21 -10.09
N LEU A 996 -9.82 -13.13 -11.41
CA LEU A 996 -10.31 -12.03 -12.21
C LEU A 996 -11.17 -12.60 -13.33
N ALA A 997 -12.45 -12.24 -13.37
CA ALA A 997 -13.34 -12.65 -14.44
C ALA A 997 -14.10 -11.47 -15.04
N TYR A 998 -14.28 -11.47 -16.36
CA TYR A 998 -14.88 -10.34 -17.06
C TYR A 998 -15.50 -10.73 -18.40
N TYR A 999 -16.53 -9.97 -18.81
CA TYR A 999 -17.07 -10.10 -20.17
C TYR A 999 -16.17 -9.42 -21.20
N SER A 1000 -15.86 -10.14 -22.28
CA SER A 1000 -15.11 -9.63 -23.43
C SER A 1000 -15.67 -10.13 -24.76
N LEU A 1001 -15.91 -9.18 -25.67
CA LEU A 1001 -16.22 -9.46 -27.08
C LEU A 1001 -14.95 -9.73 -27.92
N ALA A 1002 -13.76 -9.57 -27.34
CA ALA A 1002 -12.49 -9.87 -27.97
C ALA A 1002 -12.04 -11.33 -27.75
N GLY A 1003 -12.69 -12.05 -26.85
CA GLY A 1003 -12.20 -13.36 -26.38
C GLY A 1003 -11.06 -13.20 -25.36
N PRO A 1004 -10.31 -14.28 -25.06
CA PRO A 1004 -9.14 -14.23 -24.20
C PRO A 1004 -8.07 -13.28 -24.75
N ARG A 1005 -7.40 -12.55 -23.86
CA ARG A 1005 -6.26 -11.69 -24.25
C ARG A 1005 -5.04 -12.53 -24.64
N THR A 1006 -4.05 -11.92 -25.26
CA THR A 1006 -2.86 -12.60 -25.79
C THR A 1006 -1.56 -12.23 -25.06
N ASP A 1007 -1.63 -11.29 -24.13
CA ASP A 1007 -0.49 -10.66 -23.45
C ASP A 1007 -0.41 -11.02 -21.96
N PHE A 1008 -0.70 -12.29 -21.64
CA PHE A 1008 -0.54 -12.80 -20.28
C PHE A 1008 0.95 -12.83 -19.88
N PRO A 1009 1.33 -12.35 -18.70
CA PRO A 1009 2.62 -12.70 -18.12
C PRO A 1009 2.60 -14.13 -17.56
N ASP A 1010 3.77 -14.70 -17.31
CA ASP A 1010 3.92 -16.06 -16.74
C ASP A 1010 3.23 -16.24 -15.38
N THR A 1011 2.96 -15.12 -14.69
CA THR A 1011 2.29 -15.08 -13.38
C THR A 1011 0.76 -15.09 -13.47
N VAL A 1012 0.18 -15.14 -14.66
CA VAL A 1012 -1.28 -15.16 -14.86
C VAL A 1012 -1.68 -16.39 -15.65
N VAL A 1013 -2.60 -17.18 -15.10
CA VAL A 1013 -3.10 -18.42 -15.72
C VAL A 1013 -4.53 -18.19 -16.23
N PRO A 1014 -4.78 -18.20 -17.55
CA PRO A 1014 -6.13 -18.19 -18.08
C PRO A 1014 -6.83 -19.53 -17.83
N LEU A 1015 -8.07 -19.50 -17.36
CA LEU A 1015 -8.93 -20.68 -17.26
C LEU A 1015 -9.85 -20.75 -18.48
N ALA A 1016 -9.77 -21.85 -19.22
CA ALA A 1016 -10.68 -22.21 -20.30
C ALA A 1016 -11.20 -23.63 -20.07
N PRO A 1017 -12.46 -23.94 -20.44
CA PRO A 1017 -12.93 -25.32 -20.46
C PRO A 1017 -12.06 -26.13 -21.42
N VAL A 1018 -11.57 -27.30 -20.98
CA VAL A 1018 -10.87 -28.25 -21.84
C VAL A 1018 -11.87 -28.71 -22.91
N LEU A 1019 -11.56 -28.44 -24.18
CA LEU A 1019 -12.35 -28.87 -25.33
C LEU A 1019 -12.29 -30.38 -25.53
#